data_AF-A0A542ZDT7-F1
#
_entry.id   AF-A0A542ZDT7-F1
#
_cell.length_a   1.000
_cell.length_b   1.000
_cell.length_c   1.000
_cell.angle_alpha   90.00
_cell.angle_beta   90.00
_cell.angle_gamma   90.00
#
_symmetry.space_group_name_H-M   'P 1'
#
loop_
_entity.id
_entity.type
_entity.pdbx_description
1 polymer ?
#
loop_
_entity_poly.entity_id
_entity_poly.type
_entity_poly.pdbx_seq_one_letter_code
_entity_poly.pdbx_strand_id
1 'polypeptide(L)'
;MIPIQATTKPRRMSRTDRITTVWMIVAVVTMGVGIATRGSMAQQYWTMIHVVTLGVLTNAILQWSWFFTRALLHLRRDDRHSGRDNAIRVVAFNVVFIGLIAGMWSAHAWLTVVCAGLIGAVIAWHGIALLIAARTPLASHYRTLTWYYATAAAFLVLGCVVAGFITVAMFEAGAPAWIVDARDELTLVHAIVNLGGWIGLTMAGTLVTLGPTMLRTRMDESAVPRARRALTWLALSLLAAATSAITGPLWLVGASLAGFTLALLLGIGVPLGRAALAKRPGSYATWTTMAGITFIVVALGAVAVNALRASDVSELRALNVPWLIVLGVGGMCQIFVAALTHLMPIVVGGGPAHVRLGMTTLETAWPARLAARCAALILLMGPFGDDLQLTWWGIVLATFIVDIALFALSGVRQGRAKRSSTPTTPDTTPGRGDAPTPATSPLRVAAPPLNATPASPVPERAPAPGPRPHPGVLGGPLARAVWALGGITAVLAITLIATLPHDSAAPSGSTTASVTPTGESTQVTLTVENMSYSPARIEVPVGNALVVTLHNTGDQRHDLVFANGARIEGVAPGASATVTVGVIAGDVEGWCSIAGHRQMGMTVQVVATGISDESSASPANGAEPGDAGDADDGNGGGGADDEGTAHGGAHAGHGGTATDAGQGGGATENSSSATMAELSRQAELSDAALAELPPLGSETYHRATFRVTESTQQVTAGLTRQIWTYNGQTPGPVLHGRVGDTFTITLINDGTMGHSIDFHAGEVAPNAPMATIEPGESLEYTFTAGRSGIWMYHCSTMPMSNHIANGMFGAVVIEPDDLPAADRTYVLVHGEQYLGGNGEPADASKVAAGIADVAAFNGRAFQYDAHPLAARVGERVRVWVLNAGPNSSLTFHVVGAQFDTVWREGVYSVRQGEAAGVEGTTGAQALPLLAAEGGFVEFVPKEAGDYPFVNHQMSLAEKGAHGIFAVTR
;
A
#
# COMPACT_ATOMS: atom_id res chain seq x y z
N MET A 1 21.85 -50.88 3.87
CA MET A 1 21.27 -49.79 3.05
C MET A 1 19.80 -49.71 3.39
N ILE A 2 19.39 -48.67 4.12
CA ILE A 2 18.02 -48.42 4.54
C ILE A 2 17.51 -47.25 3.66
N PRO A 3 16.37 -47.39 2.96
CA PRO A 3 15.86 -46.34 2.08
C PRO A 3 15.24 -45.23 2.93
N ILE A 4 15.67 -44.00 2.68
CA ILE A 4 15.19 -42.78 3.32
C ILE A 4 13.81 -42.45 2.74
N GLN A 5 12.77 -42.50 3.59
CA GLN A 5 11.44 -41.98 3.29
C GLN A 5 11.49 -40.45 3.12
N ALA A 6 11.05 -39.96 1.96
CA ALA A 6 10.83 -38.54 1.71
C ALA A 6 9.36 -38.18 2.00
N THR A 7 9.04 -37.91 3.26
CA THR A 7 7.76 -37.31 3.67
C THR A 7 7.98 -35.84 4.02
N THR A 8 7.29 -34.91 3.34
CA THR A 8 6.75 -33.64 3.86
C THR A 8 6.26 -32.73 2.72
N LYS A 9 4.95 -32.46 2.66
CA LYS A 9 4.35 -31.39 1.85
C LYS A 9 4.72 -30.02 2.48
N PRO A 10 5.01 -28.96 1.70
CA PRO A 10 5.47 -27.69 2.24
C PRO A 10 4.36 -26.91 2.96
N ARG A 11 4.60 -26.54 4.23
CA ARG A 11 3.74 -25.66 5.06
C ARG A 11 3.59 -24.27 4.43
N ARG A 12 2.36 -23.73 4.45
CA ARG A 12 2.04 -22.33 4.08
C ARG A 12 2.86 -21.34 4.91
N MET A 13 3.58 -20.43 4.25
CA MET A 13 4.28 -19.32 4.92
C MET A 13 3.29 -18.37 5.60
N SER A 14 3.68 -17.80 6.75
CA SER A 14 2.85 -16.82 7.48
C SER A 14 2.62 -15.56 6.63
N ARG A 15 1.41 -15.00 6.70
CA ARG A 15 1.00 -13.78 5.96
C ARG A 15 1.65 -12.48 6.48
N THR A 16 2.65 -12.56 7.36
CA THR A 16 3.32 -11.40 7.98
C THR A 16 4.01 -10.49 6.97
N ASP A 17 4.41 -11.00 5.80
CA ASP A 17 5.00 -10.19 4.73
C ASP A 17 4.10 -9.04 4.25
N ARG A 18 2.78 -9.14 4.43
CA ARG A 18 1.82 -8.09 4.03
C ARG A 18 1.86 -6.86 4.94
N ILE A 19 2.34 -6.99 6.17
CA ILE A 19 2.37 -5.89 7.16
C ILE A 19 3.34 -4.79 6.70
N THR A 20 4.50 -5.17 6.19
CA THR A 20 5.46 -4.20 5.64
C THR A 20 4.86 -3.41 4.48
N THR A 21 4.10 -4.05 3.59
CA THR A 21 3.42 -3.36 2.48
C THR A 21 2.36 -2.39 2.98
N VAL A 22 1.58 -2.77 4.01
CA VAL A 22 0.61 -1.85 4.64
C VAL A 22 1.32 -0.61 5.17
N TRP A 23 2.43 -0.77 5.90
CA TRP A 23 3.19 0.38 6.39
C TRP A 23 3.82 1.21 5.29
N MET A 24 4.20 0.63 4.14
CA MET A 24 4.67 1.40 2.98
C MET A 24 3.56 2.31 2.45
N ILE A 25 2.32 1.80 2.40
CA ILE A 25 1.15 2.61 2.01
C ILE A 25 0.90 3.69 3.05
N VAL A 26 0.89 3.35 4.35
CA VAL A 26 0.73 4.33 5.43
C VAL A 26 1.82 5.41 5.37
N ALA A 27 3.08 5.05 5.12
CA ALA A 27 4.18 6.01 4.99
C ALA A 27 3.97 7.01 3.84
N VAL A 28 3.52 6.52 2.68
CA VAL A 28 3.19 7.37 1.51
C VAL A 28 2.00 8.28 1.82
N VAL A 29 0.96 7.74 2.46
CA VAL A 29 -0.23 8.53 2.85
C VAL A 29 0.15 9.59 3.88
N THR A 30 0.86 9.24 4.94
CA THR A 30 1.32 10.18 5.97
C THR A 30 2.22 11.26 5.38
N MET A 31 3.12 10.90 4.46
CA MET A 31 3.95 11.87 3.72
C MET A 31 3.08 12.79 2.87
N GLY A 32 2.12 12.26 2.11
CA GLY A 32 1.18 13.04 1.30
C GLY A 32 0.32 13.99 2.12
N VAL A 33 -0.19 13.53 3.28
CA VAL A 33 -0.95 14.36 4.23
C VAL A 33 -0.05 15.46 4.78
N GLY A 34 1.15 15.15 5.28
CA GLY A 34 2.07 16.18 5.82
C GLY A 34 2.50 17.23 4.79
N ILE A 35 2.58 16.83 3.51
CA ILE A 35 2.79 17.75 2.37
C ILE A 35 1.55 18.64 2.16
N ALA A 36 0.35 18.04 2.12
CA ALA A 36 -0.90 18.76 1.86
C ALA A 36 -1.28 19.72 3.00
N THR A 37 -1.00 19.35 4.24
CA THR A 37 -1.37 20.15 5.43
C THR A 37 -0.31 21.18 5.83
N ARG A 38 0.76 21.34 5.04
CA ARG A 38 1.86 22.31 5.23
C ARG A 38 2.41 22.39 6.67
N GLY A 39 2.47 21.28 7.41
CA GLY A 39 3.04 21.29 8.76
C GLY A 39 2.02 21.16 9.91
N SER A 40 0.72 21.25 9.66
CA SER A 40 -0.29 21.28 10.75
C SER A 40 -0.59 19.92 11.41
N MET A 41 0.13 18.86 11.01
CA MET A 41 -0.04 17.53 11.58
C MET A 41 0.61 17.44 12.97
N ALA A 42 -0.11 16.86 13.93
CA ALA A 42 0.41 16.59 15.27
C ALA A 42 1.73 15.81 15.19
N GLN A 43 2.79 16.36 15.80
CA GLN A 43 4.12 15.75 15.81
C GLN A 43 4.60 15.33 14.41
N GLN A 44 4.45 16.19 13.39
CA GLN A 44 4.69 15.85 11.98
C GLN A 44 6.04 15.18 11.72
N TYR A 45 7.15 15.82 12.10
CA TYR A 45 8.50 15.28 11.86
C TYR A 45 8.70 13.92 12.55
N TRP A 46 8.25 13.81 13.82
CA TRP A 46 8.31 12.56 14.54
C TRP A 46 7.51 11.47 13.83
N THR A 47 6.28 11.77 13.42
CA THR A 47 5.39 10.79 12.79
C THR A 47 5.94 10.32 11.46
N MET A 48 6.41 11.23 10.61
CA MET A 48 7.00 10.89 9.32
C MET A 48 8.23 10.01 9.47
N ILE A 49 9.13 10.35 10.40
CA ILE A 49 10.35 9.57 10.66
C ILE A 49 10.00 8.18 11.21
N HIS A 50 9.09 8.08 12.18
CA HIS A 50 8.81 6.82 12.87
C HIS A 50 7.88 5.89 12.08
N VAL A 51 6.95 6.41 11.29
CA VAL A 51 6.17 5.58 10.35
C VAL A 51 7.10 4.90 9.33
N VAL A 52 8.12 5.59 8.84
CA VAL A 52 9.13 4.98 7.95
C VAL A 52 10.07 4.04 8.71
N THR A 53 10.68 4.49 9.80
CA THR A 53 11.73 3.73 10.49
C THR A 53 11.18 2.56 11.34
N LEU A 54 10.09 2.77 12.09
CA LEU A 54 9.43 1.73 12.89
C LEU A 54 8.33 1.00 12.10
N GLY A 55 7.51 1.72 11.32
CA GLY A 55 6.46 1.09 10.51
C GLY A 55 7.04 0.26 9.36
N VAL A 56 7.77 0.88 8.43
CA VAL A 56 8.28 0.18 7.23
C VAL A 56 9.53 -0.63 7.52
N LEU A 57 10.62 0.04 7.94
CA LEU A 57 11.94 -0.58 7.99
C LEU A 57 12.03 -1.61 9.13
N THR A 58 11.49 -1.33 10.32
CA THR A 58 11.56 -2.27 11.44
C THR A 58 10.72 -3.53 11.20
N ASN A 59 9.54 -3.43 10.59
CA ASN A 59 8.78 -4.61 10.15
C ASN A 59 9.56 -5.45 9.12
N ALA A 60 10.20 -4.79 8.15
CA ALA A 60 11.09 -5.48 7.22
C ALA A 60 12.25 -6.16 7.95
N ILE A 61 12.90 -5.48 8.89
CA ILE A 61 14.02 -6.04 9.65
C ILE A 61 13.57 -7.26 10.46
N LEU A 62 12.47 -7.20 11.21
CA LEU A 62 11.95 -8.33 11.99
C LEU A 62 11.69 -9.56 11.11
N GLN A 63 11.08 -9.36 9.95
CA GLN A 63 10.74 -10.44 9.02
C GLN A 63 12.00 -11.02 8.33
N TRP A 64 12.81 -10.16 7.72
CA TRP A 64 13.92 -10.58 6.88
C TRP A 64 15.15 -11.02 7.67
N SER A 65 15.45 -10.42 8.82
CA SER A 65 16.57 -10.87 9.67
C SER A 65 16.36 -12.30 10.19
N TRP A 66 15.12 -12.66 10.54
CA TRP A 66 14.76 -14.03 10.90
C TRP A 66 14.83 -14.97 9.69
N PHE A 67 14.28 -14.54 8.55
CA PHE A 67 14.33 -15.31 7.31
C PHE A 67 15.77 -15.66 6.91
N PHE A 68 16.67 -14.67 6.88
CA PHE A 68 18.08 -14.88 6.54
C PHE A 68 18.81 -15.71 7.58
N THR A 69 18.59 -15.46 8.87
CA THR A 69 19.21 -16.26 9.94
C THR A 69 18.82 -17.73 9.82
N ARG A 70 17.54 -18.02 9.58
CA ARG A 70 17.07 -19.38 9.34
C ARG A 70 17.68 -20.00 8.08
N ALA A 71 17.74 -19.25 6.99
CA ALA A 71 18.29 -19.72 5.72
C ALA A 71 19.80 -20.03 5.82
N LEU A 72 20.57 -19.16 6.47
CA LEU A 72 22.03 -19.26 6.58
C LEU A 72 22.49 -20.30 7.61
N LEU A 73 21.70 -20.53 8.65
CA LEU A 73 21.99 -21.51 9.71
C LEU A 73 21.32 -22.87 9.45
N HIS A 74 20.63 -23.04 8.32
CA HIS A 74 19.92 -24.26 7.93
C HIS A 74 18.97 -24.81 9.02
N LEU A 75 18.32 -23.92 9.79
CA LEU A 75 17.37 -24.35 10.82
C LEU A 75 16.16 -25.01 10.14
N ARG A 76 15.63 -26.08 10.77
CA ARG A 76 14.50 -26.87 10.22
C ARG A 76 13.32 -25.96 9.89
N ARG A 77 12.73 -26.14 8.69
CA ARG A 77 11.55 -25.39 8.23
C ARG A 77 10.28 -25.68 9.05
N ASP A 78 10.29 -26.80 9.79
CA ASP A 78 9.11 -27.39 10.42
C ASP A 78 9.02 -27.06 11.91
N ASP A 79 10.02 -26.38 12.48
CA ASP A 79 10.02 -25.98 13.89
C ASP A 79 8.85 -25.02 14.17
N ARG A 80 7.85 -25.57 14.86
CA ARG A 80 6.55 -24.93 15.13
C ARG A 80 6.70 -23.71 16.04
N HIS A 81 7.70 -23.69 16.91
CA HIS A 81 7.96 -22.58 17.84
C HIS A 81 8.64 -21.42 17.09
N SER A 82 9.68 -21.72 16.31
CA SER A 82 10.46 -20.76 15.51
C SER A 82 9.62 -19.88 14.55
N GLY A 83 8.62 -20.45 13.87
CA GLY A 83 7.74 -19.70 12.96
C GLY A 83 6.62 -18.91 13.64
N ARG A 84 6.03 -19.49 14.71
CA ARG A 84 4.92 -18.87 15.46
C ARG A 84 5.41 -17.72 16.32
N ASP A 85 6.55 -17.86 16.98
CA ASP A 85 7.14 -16.84 17.84
C ASP A 85 7.51 -15.58 17.04
N ASN A 86 8.02 -15.76 15.82
CA ASN A 86 8.32 -14.61 14.96
C ASN A 86 7.05 -13.85 14.54
N ALA A 87 5.97 -14.56 14.21
CA ALA A 87 4.70 -13.93 13.89
C ALA A 87 4.10 -13.19 15.09
N ILE A 88 4.18 -13.77 16.30
CA ILE A 88 3.76 -13.12 17.55
C ILE A 88 4.55 -11.84 17.79
N ARG A 89 5.89 -11.87 17.66
CA ARG A 89 6.73 -10.68 17.82
C ARG A 89 6.36 -9.57 16.85
N VAL A 90 6.14 -9.89 15.57
CA VAL A 90 5.72 -8.90 14.56
C VAL A 90 4.36 -8.31 14.92
N VAL A 91 3.36 -9.12 15.28
CA VAL A 91 2.03 -8.60 15.66
C VAL A 91 2.12 -7.74 16.93
N ALA A 92 2.81 -8.22 17.96
CA ALA A 92 3.00 -7.50 19.22
C ALA A 92 3.68 -6.14 18.99
N PHE A 93 4.75 -6.11 18.18
CA PHE A 93 5.43 -4.86 17.81
C PHE A 93 4.47 -3.84 17.20
N ASN A 94 3.62 -4.26 16.25
CA ASN A 94 2.71 -3.34 15.56
C ASN A 94 1.58 -2.82 16.45
N VAL A 95 1.02 -3.67 17.32
CA VAL A 95 0.02 -3.24 18.31
C VAL A 95 0.60 -2.17 19.23
N VAL A 96 1.81 -2.41 19.73
CA VAL A 96 2.49 -1.44 20.62
C VAL A 96 2.88 -0.17 19.85
N PHE A 97 3.30 -0.28 18.59
CA PHE A 97 3.66 0.87 17.77
C PHE A 97 2.47 1.79 17.45
N ILE A 98 1.27 1.23 17.22
CA ILE A 98 0.04 2.03 17.10
C ILE A 98 -0.23 2.77 18.41
N GLY A 99 -0.05 2.11 19.56
CA GLY A 99 -0.12 2.75 20.88
C GLY A 99 0.90 3.88 21.06
N LEU A 100 2.13 3.72 20.54
CA LEU A 100 3.17 4.76 20.57
C LEU A 100 2.74 5.99 19.76
N ILE A 101 2.17 5.80 18.57
CA ILE A 101 1.64 6.90 17.74
C ILE A 101 0.54 7.64 18.51
N ALA A 102 -0.41 6.91 19.11
CA ALA A 102 -1.47 7.51 19.90
C ALA A 102 -0.93 8.30 21.09
N GLY A 103 0.06 7.77 21.81
CA GLY A 103 0.73 8.46 22.92
C GLY A 103 1.41 9.77 22.48
N MET A 104 2.12 9.75 21.36
CA MET A 104 2.80 10.93 20.84
C MET A 104 1.83 12.01 20.32
N TRP A 105 0.79 11.62 19.59
CA TRP A 105 -0.21 12.56 19.07
C TRP A 105 -1.04 13.21 20.17
N SER A 106 -1.29 12.47 21.25
CA SER A 106 -2.02 12.97 22.40
C SER A 106 -1.11 13.65 23.44
N ALA A 107 0.21 13.71 23.22
CA ALA A 107 1.20 14.24 24.17
C ALA A 107 1.15 13.56 25.56
N HIS A 108 0.80 12.28 25.63
CA HIS A 108 0.73 11.54 26.89
C HIS A 108 2.07 10.86 27.20
N ALA A 109 2.81 11.42 28.17
CA ALA A 109 4.13 10.94 28.58
C ALA A 109 4.13 9.45 28.97
N TRP A 110 3.25 9.06 29.89
CA TRP A 110 3.16 7.70 30.40
C TRP A 110 2.91 6.66 29.29
N LEU A 111 1.90 6.89 28.45
CA LEU A 111 1.55 5.97 27.37
C LEU A 111 2.72 5.81 26.39
N THR A 112 3.37 6.93 26.04
CA THR A 112 4.51 6.94 25.12
C THR A 112 5.72 6.18 25.71
N VAL A 113 6.07 6.41 26.98
CA VAL A 113 7.17 5.71 27.67
C VAL A 113 6.88 4.20 27.76
N VAL A 114 5.66 3.82 28.14
CA VAL A 114 5.25 2.41 28.22
C VAL A 114 5.34 1.74 26.86
N CYS A 115 4.81 2.35 25.80
CA CYS A 115 4.89 1.82 24.45
C CYS A 115 6.34 1.73 23.94
N ALA A 116 7.18 2.73 24.20
CA ALA A 116 8.59 2.69 23.85
C ALA A 116 9.33 1.54 24.56
N GLY A 117 9.06 1.35 25.87
CA GLY A 117 9.61 0.24 26.65
C GLY A 117 9.15 -1.13 26.15
N LEU A 118 7.86 -1.28 25.80
CA LEU A 118 7.30 -2.51 25.24
C LEU A 118 7.87 -2.82 23.85
N ILE A 119 8.09 -1.81 22.99
CA ILE A 119 8.83 -1.99 21.74
C ILE A 119 10.24 -2.51 22.04
N GLY A 120 10.95 -1.87 22.97
CA GLY A 120 12.26 -2.35 23.42
C GLY A 120 12.24 -3.80 23.88
N ALA A 121 11.23 -4.22 24.64
CA ALA A 121 11.08 -5.61 25.10
C ALA A 121 10.86 -6.60 23.94
N VAL A 122 10.02 -6.26 22.96
CA VAL A 122 9.79 -7.11 21.77
C VAL A 122 11.07 -7.23 20.93
N ILE A 123 11.83 -6.15 20.79
CA ILE A 123 13.10 -6.15 20.06
C ILE A 123 14.19 -6.92 20.82
N ALA A 124 14.25 -6.80 22.15
CA ALA A 124 15.14 -7.60 22.99
C ALA A 124 14.83 -9.10 22.83
N TRP A 125 13.55 -9.47 22.84
CA TRP A 125 13.12 -10.85 22.55
C TRP A 125 13.60 -11.29 21.17
N HIS A 126 13.45 -10.46 20.13
CA HIS A 126 13.95 -10.76 18.79
C HIS A 126 15.47 -10.97 18.75
N GLY A 127 16.24 -10.07 19.36
CA GLY A 127 17.70 -10.17 19.46
C GLY A 127 18.16 -11.43 20.19
N ILE A 128 17.52 -11.78 21.32
CA ILE A 128 17.80 -13.01 22.07
C ILE A 128 17.50 -14.24 21.22
N ALA A 129 16.38 -14.26 20.49
CA ALA A 129 16.04 -15.36 19.60
C ALA A 129 17.10 -15.57 18.49
N LEU A 130 17.61 -14.48 17.92
CA LEU A 130 18.71 -14.52 16.94
C LEU A 130 20.01 -15.07 17.56
N LEU A 131 20.33 -14.67 18.80
CA LEU A 131 21.51 -15.17 19.51
C LEU A 131 21.40 -16.66 19.85
N ILE A 132 20.23 -17.12 20.28
CA ILE A 132 19.95 -18.54 20.54
C ILE A 132 20.10 -19.34 19.25
N ALA A 133 19.50 -18.86 18.16
CA ALA A 133 19.63 -19.47 16.83
C ALA A 133 21.10 -19.57 16.41
N ALA A 134 21.88 -18.50 16.61
CA ALA A 134 23.30 -18.46 16.29
C ALA A 134 24.12 -19.53 17.03
N ARG A 135 23.72 -19.95 18.25
CA ARG A 135 24.46 -20.92 19.08
C ARG A 135 24.31 -22.38 18.65
N THR A 136 23.49 -22.69 17.65
CA THR A 136 23.26 -24.06 17.20
C THR A 136 24.53 -24.72 16.60
N PRO A 137 24.75 -26.05 16.77
CA PRO A 137 25.98 -26.75 16.35
C PRO A 137 26.21 -26.81 14.83
N LEU A 138 25.14 -26.60 14.04
CA LEU A 138 25.16 -26.60 12.56
C LEU A 138 25.53 -25.23 11.96
N ALA A 139 26.00 -24.29 12.78
CA ALA A 139 26.24 -22.92 12.34
C ALA A 139 27.36 -22.84 11.29
N SER A 140 26.97 -22.45 10.08
CA SER A 140 27.84 -22.22 8.93
C SER A 140 28.81 -21.05 9.15
N HIS A 141 29.76 -20.89 8.22
CA HIS A 141 30.66 -19.73 8.11
C HIS A 141 29.91 -18.36 8.11
N TYR A 142 28.60 -18.36 7.91
CA TYR A 142 27.74 -17.18 7.84
C TYR A 142 27.17 -16.72 9.20
N ARG A 143 27.53 -17.37 10.32
CA ARG A 143 27.14 -16.94 11.70
C ARG A 143 27.45 -15.45 11.96
N THR A 144 28.49 -14.91 11.34
CA THR A 144 28.87 -13.49 11.43
C THR A 144 27.71 -12.53 11.08
N LEU A 145 26.85 -12.87 10.12
CA LEU A 145 25.72 -12.01 9.75
C LEU A 145 24.64 -11.95 10.83
N THR A 146 24.40 -13.05 11.54
CA THR A 146 23.44 -13.07 12.65
C THR A 146 23.89 -12.15 13.80
N TRP A 147 25.21 -12.00 14.01
CA TRP A 147 25.74 -11.06 14.99
C TRP A 147 25.49 -9.59 14.64
N TYR A 148 25.47 -9.23 13.35
CA TYR A 148 25.06 -7.88 12.93
C TYR A 148 23.61 -7.59 13.37
N TYR A 149 22.68 -8.54 13.13
CA TYR A 149 21.28 -8.38 13.52
C TYR A 149 21.08 -8.33 15.04
N ALA A 150 21.78 -9.18 15.79
CA ALA A 150 21.71 -9.17 17.25
C ALA A 150 22.30 -7.88 17.85
N THR A 151 23.42 -7.40 17.30
CA THR A 151 24.03 -6.13 17.72
C THR A 151 23.12 -4.94 17.39
N ALA A 152 22.50 -4.94 16.20
CA ALA A 152 21.51 -3.95 15.82
C ALA A 152 20.34 -3.91 16.82
N ALA A 153 19.80 -5.07 17.21
CA ALA A 153 18.70 -5.16 18.17
C ALA A 153 19.07 -4.52 19.53
N ALA A 154 20.30 -4.72 20.02
CA ALA A 154 20.77 -4.07 21.24
C ALA A 154 20.78 -2.54 21.13
N PHE A 155 21.16 -1.98 19.97
CA PHE A 155 21.13 -0.54 19.74
C PHE A 155 19.70 0.03 19.71
N LEU A 156 18.71 -0.69 19.15
CA LEU A 156 17.32 -0.24 19.21
C LEU A 156 16.77 -0.27 20.63
N VAL A 157 17.11 -1.30 21.43
CA VAL A 157 16.73 -1.34 22.85
C VAL A 157 17.28 -0.13 23.60
N LEU A 158 18.54 0.22 23.38
CA LEU A 158 19.14 1.45 23.91
C LEU A 158 18.39 2.69 23.40
N GLY A 159 18.07 2.75 22.11
CA GLY A 159 17.29 3.82 21.50
C GLY A 159 15.91 4.01 22.14
N CYS A 160 15.21 2.93 22.50
CA CYS A 160 13.94 2.97 23.21
C CYS A 160 14.07 3.51 24.64
N VAL A 161 15.15 3.16 25.35
CA VAL A 161 15.44 3.72 26.68
C VAL A 161 15.66 5.24 26.59
N VAL A 162 16.49 5.67 25.64
CA VAL A 162 16.75 7.10 25.40
C VAL A 162 15.47 7.82 24.97
N ALA A 163 14.62 7.19 24.15
CA ALA A 163 13.32 7.75 23.76
C ALA A 163 12.40 8.00 24.97
N GLY A 164 12.44 7.12 25.98
CA GLY A 164 11.70 7.31 27.22
C GLY A 164 12.14 8.59 27.95
N PHE A 165 13.46 8.82 28.08
CA PHE A 165 13.98 10.06 28.67
C PHE A 165 13.59 11.30 27.86
N ILE A 166 13.69 11.25 26.53
CA ILE A 166 13.24 12.35 25.65
C ILE A 166 11.76 12.64 25.86
N THR A 167 10.94 11.59 25.96
CA THR A 167 9.49 11.71 26.16
C THR A 167 9.14 12.40 27.47
N VAL A 168 9.82 12.03 28.56
CA VAL A 168 9.67 12.70 29.86
C VAL A 168 10.08 14.16 29.75
N ALA A 169 11.21 14.45 29.09
CA ALA A 169 11.66 15.81 28.82
C ALA A 169 10.64 16.64 28.01
N MET A 170 9.84 15.98 27.17
CA MET A 170 8.90 16.62 26.24
C MET A 170 7.53 16.90 26.85
N PHE A 171 7.02 16.00 27.70
CA PHE A 171 5.61 15.98 28.06
C PHE A 171 5.34 15.99 29.57
N GLU A 172 6.35 15.76 30.41
CA GLU A 172 6.16 15.73 31.85
C GLU A 172 6.47 17.10 32.47
N ALA A 173 5.45 17.79 33.00
CA ALA A 173 5.61 19.12 33.58
C ALA A 173 6.57 19.17 34.79
N GLY A 174 6.77 18.05 35.48
CA GLY A 174 7.70 17.90 36.61
C GLY A 174 9.03 17.24 36.25
N ALA A 175 9.41 17.21 34.97
CA ALA A 175 10.65 16.56 34.54
C ALA A 175 11.88 17.13 35.25
N PRO A 176 12.84 16.29 35.68
CA PRO A 176 14.11 16.76 36.24
C PRO A 176 14.85 17.70 35.28
N ALA A 177 15.35 18.82 35.78
CA ALA A 177 16.03 19.85 34.96
C ALA A 177 17.14 19.27 34.08
N TRP A 178 17.96 18.36 34.62
CA TRP A 178 19.05 17.73 33.87
C TRP A 178 18.57 16.92 32.64
N ILE A 179 17.35 16.38 32.64
CA ILE A 179 16.77 15.67 31.49
C ILE A 179 16.28 16.67 30.44
N VAL A 180 15.67 17.77 30.88
CA VAL A 180 15.18 18.85 30.01
C VAL A 180 16.37 19.52 29.32
N ASP A 181 17.43 19.83 30.08
CA ASP A 181 18.65 20.43 29.57
C ASP A 181 19.38 19.51 28.57
N ALA A 182 19.37 18.20 28.81
CA ALA A 182 20.04 17.21 27.96
C ALA A 182 19.17 16.71 26.77
N ARG A 183 18.00 17.33 26.51
CA ARG A 183 17.04 16.81 25.51
C ARG A 183 17.62 16.73 24.11
N ASP A 184 18.43 17.70 23.71
CA ASP A 184 19.00 17.78 22.37
C ASP A 184 20.11 16.73 22.19
N GLU A 185 20.96 16.55 23.20
CA GLU A 185 21.96 15.50 23.35
C GLU A 185 21.30 14.12 23.25
N LEU A 186 20.25 13.88 24.03
CA LEU A 186 19.50 12.63 24.03
C LEU A 186 18.87 12.36 22.66
N THR A 187 18.34 13.39 22.00
CA THR A 187 17.77 13.26 20.65
C THR A 187 18.84 12.88 19.62
N LEU A 188 20.02 13.48 19.69
CA LEU A 188 21.16 13.12 18.84
C LEU A 188 21.62 11.68 19.10
N VAL A 189 21.72 11.27 20.36
CA VAL A 189 22.03 9.89 20.75
C VAL A 189 21.01 8.92 20.17
N HIS A 190 19.72 9.20 20.34
CA HIS A 190 18.62 8.40 19.81
C HIS A 190 18.75 8.23 18.29
N ALA A 191 19.05 9.30 17.55
CA ALA A 191 19.28 9.25 16.11
C ALA A 191 20.50 8.38 15.75
N ILE A 192 21.64 8.55 16.42
CA ILE A 192 22.88 7.79 16.16
C ILE A 192 22.65 6.29 16.36
N VAL A 193 22.08 5.88 17.49
CA VAL A 193 21.92 4.46 17.82
C VAL A 193 20.85 3.79 16.95
N ASN A 194 19.80 4.50 16.53
CA ASN A 194 18.75 3.89 15.71
C ASN A 194 19.07 3.91 14.22
N LEU A 195 19.57 5.03 13.67
CA LEU A 195 19.90 5.12 12.25
C LEU A 195 21.19 4.35 11.94
N GLY A 196 22.24 4.56 12.72
CA GLY A 196 23.52 3.86 12.55
C GLY A 196 23.49 2.42 13.08
N GLY A 197 22.92 2.23 14.27
CA GLY A 197 22.89 0.93 14.97
C GLY A 197 21.79 0.00 14.45
N TRP A 198 20.52 0.32 14.70
CA TRP A 198 19.42 -0.57 14.32
C TRP A 198 19.30 -0.77 12.81
N ILE A 199 19.13 0.31 12.05
CA ILE A 199 18.90 0.23 10.61
C ILE A 199 20.22 -0.01 9.87
N GLY A 200 21.23 0.81 10.16
CA GLY A 200 22.53 0.79 9.50
C GLY A 200 23.24 -0.57 9.61
N LEU A 201 23.41 -1.13 10.82
CA LEU A 201 24.06 -2.43 10.98
C LEU A 201 23.25 -3.56 10.34
N THR A 202 21.91 -3.48 10.37
CA THR A 202 21.07 -4.50 9.73
C THR A 202 21.23 -4.49 8.20
N MET A 203 21.22 -3.31 7.58
CA MET A 203 21.45 -3.16 6.14
C MET A 203 22.88 -3.58 5.76
N ALA A 204 23.87 -3.13 6.53
CA ALA A 204 25.27 -3.48 6.38
C ALA A 204 25.49 -4.99 6.38
N GLY A 205 24.99 -5.70 7.40
CA GLY A 205 25.09 -7.16 7.50
C GLY A 205 24.39 -7.87 6.33
N THR A 206 23.21 -7.40 5.93
CA THR A 206 22.45 -8.00 4.82
C THR A 206 23.15 -7.84 3.47
N LEU A 207 23.78 -6.69 3.22
CA LEU A 207 24.49 -6.41 1.96
C LEU A 207 25.71 -7.29 1.72
N VAL A 208 26.35 -7.83 2.78
CA VAL A 208 27.48 -8.75 2.65
C VAL A 208 27.11 -9.97 1.81
N THR A 209 25.90 -10.52 1.99
CA THR A 209 25.41 -11.67 1.22
C THR A 209 24.49 -11.27 0.07
N LEU A 210 23.60 -10.30 0.30
CA LEU A 210 22.59 -9.92 -0.69
C LEU A 210 23.22 -9.17 -1.87
N GLY A 211 24.25 -8.35 -1.64
CA GLY A 211 24.91 -7.57 -2.69
C GLY A 211 25.47 -8.43 -3.84
N PRO A 212 26.38 -9.38 -3.56
CA PRO A 212 26.88 -10.31 -4.58
C PRO A 212 25.77 -11.14 -5.25
N THR A 213 24.73 -11.49 -4.49
CA THR A 213 23.56 -12.23 -4.99
C THR A 213 22.78 -11.40 -6.03
N MET A 214 22.54 -10.11 -5.74
CA MET A 214 21.91 -9.17 -6.69
C MET A 214 22.75 -8.99 -7.96
N LEU A 215 24.07 -8.89 -7.82
CA LEU A 215 25.02 -8.81 -8.93
C LEU A 215 25.17 -10.13 -9.70
N ARG A 216 24.66 -11.24 -9.15
CA ARG A 216 24.83 -12.61 -9.66
C ARG A 216 26.32 -12.96 -9.83
N THR A 217 27.10 -12.68 -8.78
CA THR A 217 28.53 -12.99 -8.67
C THR A 217 28.79 -13.86 -7.44
N ARG A 218 29.94 -14.54 -7.40
CA ARG A 218 30.37 -15.20 -6.17
C ARG A 218 30.76 -14.14 -5.14
N MET A 219 30.43 -14.40 -3.88
CA MET A 219 30.87 -13.55 -2.77
C MET A 219 32.40 -13.56 -2.68
N ASP A 220 33.01 -12.39 -2.53
CA ASP A 220 34.45 -12.23 -2.34
C ASP A 220 34.90 -13.02 -1.10
N GLU A 221 36.00 -13.77 -1.20
CA GLU A 221 36.49 -14.65 -0.13
C GLU A 221 36.85 -13.88 1.15
N SER A 222 37.23 -12.60 1.02
CA SER A 222 37.54 -11.73 2.14
C SER A 222 36.31 -11.06 2.76
N ALA A 223 35.12 -11.17 2.15
CA ALA A 223 33.91 -10.47 2.60
C ALA A 223 33.52 -10.82 4.04
N VAL A 224 33.43 -12.11 4.38
CA VAL A 224 33.02 -12.54 5.74
C VAL A 224 34.07 -12.20 6.80
N PRO A 225 35.38 -12.48 6.60
CA PRO A 225 36.41 -12.08 7.56
C PRO A 225 36.53 -10.56 7.76
N ARG A 226 36.29 -9.76 6.70
CA ARG A 226 36.27 -8.30 6.80
C ARG A 226 35.04 -7.79 7.52
N ALA A 227 33.85 -8.28 7.19
CA ALA A 227 32.62 -7.95 7.89
C ALA A 227 32.71 -8.29 9.39
N ARG A 228 33.27 -9.46 9.75
CA ARG A 228 33.47 -9.83 11.16
C ARG A 228 34.31 -8.80 11.93
N ARG A 229 35.42 -8.34 11.35
CA ARG A 229 36.29 -7.33 11.97
C ARG A 229 35.62 -5.96 11.99
N ALA A 230 34.88 -5.62 10.94
CA ALA A 230 34.19 -4.34 10.83
C ALA A 230 33.12 -4.17 11.89
N LEU A 231 32.35 -5.22 12.24
CA LEU A 231 31.28 -5.13 13.24
C LEU A 231 31.75 -4.52 14.57
N THR A 232 32.91 -4.93 15.07
CA THR A 232 33.48 -4.37 16.31
C THR A 232 33.73 -2.87 16.18
N TRP A 233 34.38 -2.44 15.10
CA TRP A 233 34.67 -1.03 14.85
C TRP A 233 33.41 -0.21 14.62
N LEU A 234 32.42 -0.77 13.93
CA LEU A 234 31.12 -0.13 13.72
C LEU A 234 30.41 0.11 15.05
N ALA A 235 30.32 -0.91 15.90
CA ALA A 235 29.68 -0.80 17.21
C ALA A 235 30.44 0.18 18.13
N LEU A 236 31.77 0.09 18.18
CA LEU A 236 32.59 1.01 18.98
C LEU A 236 32.46 2.46 18.51
N SER A 237 32.43 2.69 17.20
CA SER A 237 32.26 4.04 16.64
C SER A 237 30.91 4.63 16.99
N LEU A 238 29.83 3.83 16.95
CA LEU A 238 28.49 4.30 17.34
C LEU A 238 28.39 4.59 18.84
N LEU A 239 28.98 3.72 19.68
CA LEU A 239 29.01 3.94 21.13
C LEU A 239 29.85 5.15 21.50
N ALA A 240 30.99 5.37 20.82
CA ALA A 240 31.83 6.55 21.01
C ALA A 240 31.08 7.82 20.57
N ALA A 241 30.41 7.81 19.42
CA ALA A 241 29.60 8.93 18.95
C ALA A 241 28.45 9.25 19.92
N ALA A 242 27.72 8.23 20.39
CA ALA A 242 26.62 8.40 21.35
C ALA A 242 27.12 8.92 22.71
N THR A 243 28.24 8.38 23.22
CA THR A 243 28.81 8.83 24.49
C THR A 243 29.32 10.28 24.37
N SER A 244 29.98 10.60 23.26
CA SER A 244 30.48 11.94 22.99
C SER A 244 29.37 12.96 22.81
N ALA A 245 28.22 12.57 22.27
CA ALA A 245 27.07 13.45 22.13
C ALA A 245 26.50 13.92 23.49
N ILE A 246 26.73 13.16 24.57
CA ILE A 246 26.28 13.51 25.93
C ILE A 246 27.38 14.23 26.72
N THR A 247 28.62 13.76 26.61
CA THR A 247 29.68 14.08 27.59
C THR A 247 30.87 14.83 27.00
N GLY A 248 30.95 14.93 25.67
CA GLY A 248 32.20 15.22 24.98
C GLY A 248 32.09 16.28 23.89
N PRO A 249 33.22 16.61 23.27
CA PRO A 249 33.26 17.62 22.22
C PRO A 249 32.70 17.09 20.90
N LEU A 250 31.96 17.92 20.16
CA LEU A 250 31.27 17.54 18.92
C LEU A 250 32.22 17.02 17.82
N TRP A 251 33.47 17.47 17.81
CA TRP A 251 34.46 16.96 16.86
C TRP A 251 34.70 15.45 17.04
N LEU A 252 34.54 14.92 18.26
CA LEU A 252 34.67 13.50 18.53
C LEU A 252 33.44 12.71 18.04
N VAL A 253 32.25 13.33 17.99
CA VAL A 253 31.08 12.79 17.27
C VAL A 253 31.42 12.69 15.78
N GLY A 254 31.95 13.76 15.18
CA GLY A 254 32.37 13.76 13.77
C GLY A 254 33.44 12.72 13.45
N ALA A 255 34.50 12.64 14.26
CA ALA A 255 35.56 11.66 14.13
C ALA A 255 35.05 10.22 14.26
N SER A 256 34.12 9.98 15.19
CA SER A 256 33.50 8.66 15.39
C SER A 256 32.62 8.27 14.20
N LEU A 257 31.83 9.20 13.64
CA LEU A 257 31.03 8.95 12.43
C LEU A 257 31.89 8.74 11.18
N ALA A 258 33.02 9.44 11.07
CA ALA A 258 34.02 9.19 10.02
C ALA A 258 34.63 7.79 10.18
N GLY A 259 34.98 7.39 11.40
CA GLY A 259 35.45 6.03 11.73
C GLY A 259 34.42 4.96 11.39
N PHE A 260 33.14 5.20 11.69
CA PHE A 260 32.02 4.34 11.31
C PHE A 260 31.92 4.18 9.78
N THR A 261 31.97 5.30 9.05
CA THR A 261 31.91 5.32 7.58
C THR A 261 33.11 4.57 6.97
N LEU A 262 34.31 4.78 7.50
CA LEU A 262 35.51 4.08 7.07
C LEU A 262 35.40 2.57 7.33
N ALA A 263 34.90 2.15 8.48
CA ALA A 263 34.66 0.75 8.80
C ALA A 263 33.62 0.11 7.86
N LEU A 264 32.57 0.83 7.48
CA LEU A 264 31.60 0.37 6.47
C LEU A 264 32.27 0.20 5.09
N LEU A 265 33.01 1.21 4.64
CA LEU A 265 33.66 1.20 3.33
C LEU A 265 34.70 0.07 3.23
N LEU A 266 35.58 -0.07 4.22
CA LEU A 266 36.61 -1.11 4.21
C LEU A 266 36.06 -2.51 4.45
N GLY A 267 35.11 -2.63 5.38
CA GLY A 267 34.53 -3.90 5.81
C GLY A 267 33.59 -4.53 4.80
N ILE A 268 32.76 -3.71 4.16
CA ILE A 268 31.62 -4.15 3.33
C ILE A 268 31.70 -3.52 1.93
N GLY A 269 32.01 -2.24 1.84
CA GLY A 269 32.09 -1.51 0.57
C GLY A 269 33.14 -2.06 -0.39
N VAL A 270 34.37 -2.35 0.07
CA VAL A 270 35.45 -2.89 -0.77
C VAL A 270 35.11 -4.28 -1.33
N PRO A 271 34.69 -5.29 -0.52
CA PRO A 271 34.23 -6.57 -1.06
C PRO A 271 33.08 -6.42 -2.06
N LEU A 272 32.11 -5.55 -1.77
CA LEU A 272 30.97 -5.32 -2.66
C LEU A 272 31.38 -4.63 -3.97
N GLY A 273 32.31 -3.67 -3.90
CA GLY A 273 32.88 -2.99 -5.05
C GLY A 273 33.65 -3.95 -5.95
N ARG A 274 34.45 -4.87 -5.37
CA ARG A 274 35.11 -5.94 -6.13
C ARG A 274 34.12 -6.85 -6.84
N ALA A 275 33.03 -7.23 -6.17
CA ALA A 275 31.95 -7.99 -6.80
C ALA A 275 31.30 -7.23 -7.97
N ALA A 276 31.06 -5.92 -7.81
CA ALA A 276 30.49 -5.06 -8.86
C ALA A 276 31.46 -4.83 -10.04
N LEU A 277 32.77 -4.82 -9.79
CA LEU A 277 33.79 -4.76 -10.84
C LEU A 277 33.89 -6.08 -11.61
N ALA A 278 33.73 -7.21 -10.93
CA ALA A 278 33.72 -8.53 -11.57
C ALA A 278 32.53 -8.70 -12.53
N LYS A 279 31.38 -8.11 -12.20
CA LYS A 279 30.22 -8.05 -13.09
C LYS A 279 29.46 -6.75 -12.92
N ARG A 280 29.46 -5.96 -13.99
CA ARG A 280 28.87 -4.62 -13.99
C ARG A 280 27.38 -4.65 -13.60
N PRO A 281 26.91 -3.72 -12.75
CA PRO A 281 25.50 -3.51 -12.42
C PRO A 281 24.66 -3.37 -13.69
N GLY A 282 23.57 -4.13 -13.78
CA GLY A 282 22.71 -4.16 -14.98
C GLY A 282 21.22 -4.23 -14.69
N SER A 283 20.82 -4.11 -13.43
CA SER A 283 19.42 -4.23 -12.98
C SER A 283 19.03 -3.04 -12.12
N TYR A 284 17.72 -2.77 -12.03
CA TYR A 284 17.17 -1.74 -11.16
C TYR A 284 17.65 -1.91 -9.71
N ALA A 285 17.61 -3.14 -9.19
CA ALA A 285 18.05 -3.44 -7.82
C ALA A 285 19.53 -3.05 -7.59
N THR A 286 20.42 -3.39 -8.52
CA THR A 286 21.86 -3.10 -8.37
C THR A 286 22.17 -1.61 -8.45
N TRP A 287 21.53 -0.88 -9.37
CA TRP A 287 21.74 0.56 -9.52
C TRP A 287 21.15 1.35 -8.36
N THR A 288 19.95 0.98 -7.93
CA THR A 288 19.26 1.59 -6.78
C THR A 288 20.03 1.35 -5.49
N THR A 289 20.59 0.15 -5.28
CA THR A 289 21.47 -0.15 -4.14
C THR A 289 22.71 0.74 -4.14
N MET A 290 23.39 0.88 -5.29
CA MET A 290 24.58 1.71 -5.40
C MET A 290 24.29 3.18 -5.12
N ALA A 291 23.23 3.71 -5.72
CA ALA A 291 22.82 5.09 -5.48
C ALA A 291 22.48 5.32 -3.99
N GLY A 292 21.80 4.36 -3.35
CA GLY A 292 21.53 4.44 -1.90
C GLY A 292 22.80 4.42 -1.05
N ILE A 293 23.78 3.55 -1.37
CA ILE A 293 25.08 3.55 -0.69
C ILE A 293 25.80 4.89 -0.86
N THR A 294 25.78 5.46 -2.06
CA THR A 294 26.38 6.78 -2.34
C THR A 294 25.73 7.87 -1.48
N PHE A 295 24.40 7.94 -1.44
CA PHE A 295 23.69 8.91 -0.59
C PHE A 295 24.02 8.74 0.90
N ILE A 296 24.11 7.50 1.40
CA ILE A 296 24.51 7.24 2.80
C ILE A 296 25.92 7.76 3.07
N VAL A 297 26.90 7.43 2.20
CA VAL A 297 28.30 7.84 2.40
C VAL A 297 28.42 9.36 2.36
N VAL A 298 27.74 10.02 1.42
CA VAL A 298 27.70 11.48 1.33
C VAL A 298 27.07 12.09 2.58
N ALA A 299 25.90 11.62 3.00
CA ALA A 299 25.20 12.16 4.16
C ALA A 299 26.00 11.96 5.45
N LEU A 300 26.59 10.78 5.66
CA LEU A 300 27.46 10.53 6.83
C LEU A 300 28.71 11.41 6.82
N GLY A 301 29.31 11.64 5.65
CA GLY A 301 30.43 12.57 5.50
C GLY A 301 30.04 14.01 5.83
N ALA A 302 28.90 14.47 5.34
CA ALA A 302 28.38 15.81 5.64
C ALA A 302 28.05 15.99 7.12
N VAL A 303 27.36 15.02 7.74
CA VAL A 303 27.07 15.03 9.19
C VAL A 303 28.36 15.06 10.00
N ALA A 304 29.38 14.28 9.61
CA ALA A 304 30.68 14.28 10.28
C ALA A 304 31.40 15.63 10.16
N VAL A 305 31.32 16.30 9.00
CA VAL A 305 31.87 17.65 8.80
C VAL A 305 31.09 18.69 9.60
N ASN A 306 29.76 18.62 9.61
CA ASN A 306 28.91 19.53 10.39
C ASN A 306 29.22 19.42 11.89
N ALA A 307 29.53 18.22 12.39
CA ALA A 307 29.96 18.02 13.78
C ALA A 307 31.31 18.68 14.12
N LEU A 308 32.14 18.99 13.12
CA LEU A 308 33.37 19.77 13.30
C LEU A 308 33.12 21.28 13.30
N ARG A 309 32.00 21.74 12.73
CA ARG A 309 31.67 23.16 12.55
C ARG A 309 30.71 23.69 13.60
N ALA A 310 29.81 22.84 14.07
CA ALA A 310 28.80 23.21 15.05
C ALA A 310 29.44 23.57 16.40
N SER A 311 28.90 24.62 17.03
CA SER A 311 29.31 25.09 18.35
C SER A 311 28.64 24.29 19.48
N ASP A 312 27.41 23.84 19.27
CA ASP A 312 26.64 23.01 20.20
C ASP A 312 25.76 21.95 19.49
N VAL A 313 25.10 21.09 20.27
CA VAL A 313 24.28 19.99 19.76
C VAL A 313 23.02 20.49 19.06
N SER A 314 22.46 21.61 19.51
CA SER A 314 21.26 22.22 18.92
C SER A 314 21.55 22.72 17.51
N GLU A 315 22.67 23.42 17.32
CA GLU A 315 23.19 23.85 16.02
C GLU A 315 23.50 22.64 15.14
N LEU A 316 24.18 21.63 15.68
CA LEU A 316 24.48 20.41 14.94
C LEU A 316 23.20 19.71 14.44
N ARG A 317 22.16 19.66 15.27
CA ARG A 317 20.86 19.11 14.87
C ARG A 317 20.26 19.93 13.73
N ALA A 318 20.24 21.26 13.84
CA ALA A 318 19.68 22.15 12.83
C ALA A 318 20.39 21.98 11.47
N LEU A 319 21.73 21.93 11.46
CA LEU A 319 22.54 21.71 10.26
C LEU A 319 22.27 20.35 9.60
N ASN A 320 21.82 19.36 10.38
CA ASN A 320 21.66 17.98 9.91
C ASN A 320 20.23 17.60 9.52
N VAL A 321 19.21 18.45 9.76
CA VAL A 321 17.83 18.16 9.35
C VAL A 321 17.72 17.82 7.85
N PRO A 322 18.33 18.58 6.92
CA PRO A 322 18.29 18.23 5.49
C PRO A 322 18.99 16.90 5.18
N TRP A 323 20.09 16.60 5.89
CA TRP A 323 20.86 15.37 5.69
C TRP A 323 20.15 14.11 6.18
N LEU A 324 19.20 14.23 7.12
CA LEU A 324 18.33 13.11 7.52
C LEU A 324 17.45 12.63 6.37
N ILE A 325 17.02 13.54 5.48
CA ILE A 325 16.25 13.18 4.27
C ILE A 325 17.13 12.41 3.30
N VAL A 326 18.35 12.88 3.06
CA VAL A 326 19.31 12.21 2.18
C VAL A 326 19.66 10.82 2.72
N LEU A 327 19.92 10.71 4.02
CA LEU A 327 20.26 9.46 4.69
C LEU A 327 19.08 8.48 4.69
N GLY A 328 17.89 8.94 5.07
CA GLY A 328 16.69 8.12 5.20
C GLY A 328 16.07 7.77 3.84
N VAL A 329 15.66 8.77 3.07
CA VAL A 329 14.93 8.58 1.81
C VAL A 329 15.89 8.18 0.68
N GLY A 330 16.96 8.96 0.47
CA GLY A 330 17.93 8.71 -0.60
C GLY A 330 18.80 7.48 -0.35
N GLY A 331 19.11 7.20 0.91
CA GLY A 331 19.91 6.06 1.35
C GLY A 331 19.08 4.82 1.70
N MET A 332 18.51 4.82 2.90
CA MET A 332 17.92 3.64 3.54
C MET A 332 16.68 3.11 2.79
N CYS A 333 15.69 3.95 2.51
CA CYS A 333 14.49 3.57 1.77
C CYS A 333 14.82 3.06 0.36
N GLN A 334 15.84 3.67 -0.27
CA GLN A 334 16.28 3.28 -1.59
C GLN A 334 16.94 1.89 -1.59
N ILE A 335 17.83 1.60 -0.64
CA ILE A 335 18.39 0.24 -0.45
C ILE A 335 17.28 -0.77 -0.14
N PHE A 336 16.29 -0.38 0.66
CA PHE A 336 15.15 -1.25 0.97
C PHE A 336 14.33 -1.60 -0.27
N VAL A 337 13.96 -0.61 -1.10
CA VAL A 337 13.29 -0.85 -2.40
C VAL A 337 14.12 -1.76 -3.30
N ALA A 338 15.44 -1.56 -3.35
CA ALA A 338 16.33 -2.41 -4.13
C ALA A 338 16.33 -3.87 -3.64
N ALA A 339 16.38 -4.06 -2.32
CA ALA A 339 16.31 -5.39 -1.71
C ALA A 339 14.99 -6.09 -2.03
N LEU A 340 13.85 -5.40 -1.90
CA LEU A 340 12.54 -5.96 -2.24
C LEU A 340 12.41 -6.27 -3.73
N THR A 341 12.94 -5.40 -4.59
CA THR A 341 12.98 -5.62 -6.05
C THR A 341 13.64 -6.96 -6.40
N HIS A 342 14.68 -7.34 -5.66
CA HIS A 342 15.35 -8.61 -5.88
C HIS A 342 14.66 -9.79 -5.17
N LEU A 343 14.29 -9.61 -3.90
CA LEU A 343 13.84 -10.70 -3.04
C LEU A 343 12.39 -11.10 -3.27
N MET A 344 11.50 -10.14 -3.55
CA MET A 344 10.06 -10.39 -3.60
C MET A 344 9.71 -11.44 -4.67
N PRO A 345 10.20 -11.35 -5.94
CA PRO A 345 9.90 -12.38 -6.92
C PRO A 345 10.44 -13.77 -6.52
N ILE A 346 11.59 -13.81 -5.86
CA ILE A 346 12.20 -15.08 -5.41
C ILE A 346 11.34 -15.73 -4.33
N VAL A 347 10.84 -14.95 -3.37
CA VAL A 347 10.02 -15.44 -2.26
C VAL A 347 8.63 -15.88 -2.73
N VAL A 348 8.02 -15.18 -3.70
CA VAL A 348 6.77 -15.62 -4.34
C VAL A 348 6.96 -16.98 -5.04
N GLY A 349 8.15 -17.22 -5.61
CA GLY A 349 8.56 -18.50 -6.18
C GLY A 349 7.84 -18.86 -7.48
N GLY A 350 7.78 -20.15 -7.81
CA GLY A 350 7.14 -20.65 -9.05
C GLY A 350 8.09 -21.24 -10.09
N GLY A 351 9.40 -21.03 -9.93
CA GLY A 351 10.42 -21.52 -10.86
C GLY A 351 11.06 -20.38 -11.66
N PRO A 352 12.10 -20.67 -12.46
CA PRO A 352 12.92 -19.63 -13.09
C PRO A 352 12.16 -18.73 -14.07
N ALA A 353 11.14 -19.26 -14.76
CA ALA A 353 10.32 -18.49 -15.70
C ALA A 353 9.46 -17.43 -14.99
N HIS A 354 8.83 -17.81 -13.88
CA HIS A 354 7.96 -16.95 -13.07
C HIS A 354 8.73 -15.87 -12.35
N VAL A 355 9.89 -16.24 -11.78
CA VAL A 355 10.79 -15.27 -11.15
C VAL A 355 11.28 -14.26 -12.18
N ARG A 356 11.56 -14.68 -13.41
CA ARG A 356 11.89 -13.74 -14.51
C ARG A 356 10.73 -12.80 -14.84
N LEU A 357 9.49 -13.30 -14.92
CA LEU A 357 8.31 -12.46 -15.16
C LEU A 357 8.08 -11.42 -14.04
N GLY A 358 8.28 -11.85 -12.78
CA GLY A 358 8.23 -10.95 -11.63
C GLY A 358 9.31 -9.88 -11.71
N MET A 359 10.56 -10.27 -12.04
CA MET A 359 11.67 -9.34 -12.22
C MET A 359 11.44 -8.37 -13.39
N THR A 360 10.99 -8.82 -14.56
CA THR A 360 10.76 -7.93 -15.71
C THR A 360 9.69 -6.88 -15.41
N THR A 361 8.66 -7.24 -14.63
CA THR A 361 7.65 -6.28 -14.18
C THR A 361 8.25 -5.20 -13.28
N LEU A 362 9.13 -5.56 -12.35
CA LEU A 362 9.79 -4.59 -11.46
C LEU A 362 10.87 -3.77 -12.16
N GLU A 363 11.37 -4.22 -13.31
CA GLU A 363 12.31 -3.49 -14.16
C GLU A 363 11.59 -2.49 -15.10
N THR A 364 10.26 -2.35 -15.02
CA THR A 364 9.50 -1.42 -15.88
C THR A 364 9.96 0.03 -15.65
N ALA A 365 10.34 0.72 -16.74
CA ALA A 365 10.77 2.13 -16.74
C ALA A 365 11.81 2.50 -15.66
N TRP A 366 12.64 1.55 -15.25
CA TRP A 366 13.49 1.73 -14.08
C TRP A 366 14.54 2.85 -14.19
N PRO A 367 15.17 3.12 -15.37
CA PRO A 367 16.16 4.19 -15.46
C PRO A 367 15.53 5.56 -15.20
N ALA A 368 14.32 5.78 -15.73
CA ALA A 368 13.58 7.03 -15.52
C ALA A 368 13.18 7.19 -14.05
N ARG A 369 12.67 6.13 -13.40
CA ARG A 369 12.31 6.17 -11.97
C ARG A 369 13.51 6.50 -11.09
N LEU A 370 14.64 5.84 -11.31
CA LEU A 370 15.85 6.08 -10.52
C LEU A 370 16.41 7.49 -10.77
N ALA A 371 16.48 7.91 -12.03
CA ALA A 371 16.98 9.25 -12.38
C ALA A 371 16.11 10.35 -11.78
N ALA A 372 14.77 10.22 -11.90
CA ALA A 372 13.83 11.18 -11.32
C ALA A 372 13.99 11.29 -9.80
N ARG A 373 14.08 10.15 -9.09
CA ARG A 373 14.28 10.12 -7.63
C ARG A 373 15.61 10.76 -7.23
N CYS A 374 16.71 10.35 -7.86
CA CYS A 374 18.03 10.88 -7.52
C CYS A 374 18.13 12.38 -7.83
N ALA A 375 17.60 12.84 -8.98
CA ALA A 375 17.60 14.25 -9.34
C ALA A 375 16.77 15.08 -8.35
N ALA A 376 15.55 14.63 -8.03
CA ALA A 376 14.69 15.33 -7.07
C ALA A 376 15.34 15.42 -5.67
N LEU A 377 15.98 14.35 -5.19
CA LEU A 377 16.70 14.35 -3.90
C LEU A 377 17.89 15.31 -3.88
N ILE A 378 18.64 15.42 -4.99
CA ILE A 378 19.73 16.40 -5.09
C ILE A 378 19.18 17.82 -5.11
N LEU A 379 18.10 18.05 -5.86
CA LEU A 379 17.46 19.36 -5.96
C LEU A 379 16.81 19.79 -4.63
N LEU A 380 16.32 18.86 -3.81
CA LEU A 380 15.84 19.16 -2.45
C LEU A 380 16.92 19.73 -1.52
N MET A 381 18.21 19.54 -1.84
CA MET A 381 19.32 20.14 -1.09
C MET A 381 19.71 21.54 -1.61
N GLY A 382 19.09 22.01 -2.68
CA GLY A 382 19.35 23.34 -3.24
C GLY A 382 18.54 24.44 -2.54
N PRO A 383 19.00 25.70 -2.64
CA PRO A 383 18.35 26.86 -2.01
C PRO A 383 17.13 27.33 -2.83
N PHE A 384 16.13 26.47 -2.98
CA PHE A 384 14.92 26.77 -3.75
C PHE A 384 13.76 27.18 -2.85
N GLY A 385 12.85 28.03 -3.36
CA GLY A 385 11.63 28.44 -2.65
C GLY A 385 10.62 27.31 -2.44
N ASP A 386 9.68 27.52 -1.51
CA ASP A 386 8.77 26.50 -0.97
C ASP A 386 7.98 25.74 -2.05
N ASP A 387 7.49 26.43 -3.08
CA ASP A 387 6.70 25.80 -4.16
C ASP A 387 7.53 24.81 -5.00
N LEU A 388 8.81 25.12 -5.19
CA LEU A 388 9.70 24.24 -5.94
C LEU A 388 10.16 23.05 -5.08
N GLN A 389 10.37 23.26 -3.78
CA GLN A 389 10.61 22.17 -2.84
C GLN A 389 9.42 21.19 -2.79
N LEU A 390 8.19 21.71 -2.78
CA LEU A 390 6.96 20.90 -2.83
C LEU A 390 6.93 20.01 -4.09
N THR A 391 7.31 20.58 -5.23
CA THR A 391 7.38 19.87 -6.50
C THR A 391 8.38 18.71 -6.45
N TRP A 392 9.58 18.93 -5.91
CA TRP A 392 10.58 17.87 -5.78
C TRP A 392 10.14 16.77 -4.81
N TRP A 393 9.50 17.13 -3.69
CA TRP A 393 8.88 16.16 -2.80
C TRP A 393 7.78 15.34 -3.47
N GLY A 394 6.94 15.97 -4.29
CA GLY A 394 5.92 15.29 -5.10
C GLY A 394 6.52 14.26 -6.05
N ILE A 395 7.65 14.58 -6.70
CA ILE A 395 8.37 13.64 -7.58
C ILE A 395 8.93 12.47 -6.78
N VAL A 396 9.58 12.71 -5.63
CA VAL A 396 10.08 11.65 -4.76
C VAL A 396 8.93 10.70 -4.36
N LEU A 397 7.81 11.26 -3.89
CA LEU A 397 6.63 10.51 -3.47
C LEU A 397 6.05 9.68 -4.62
N ALA A 398 5.87 10.28 -5.81
CA ALA A 398 5.36 9.60 -7.00
C ALA A 398 6.22 8.39 -7.37
N THR A 399 7.56 8.50 -7.30
CA THR A 399 8.44 7.36 -7.61
C THR A 399 8.26 6.20 -6.64
N PHE A 400 8.02 6.44 -5.34
CA PHE A 400 7.74 5.38 -4.37
C PHE A 400 6.35 4.77 -4.54
N ILE A 401 5.34 5.56 -4.90
CA ILE A 401 4.00 5.07 -5.25
C ILE A 401 4.10 4.07 -6.41
N VAL A 402 4.86 4.43 -7.46
CA VAL A 402 5.07 3.55 -8.61
C VAL A 402 5.80 2.26 -8.20
N ASP A 403 6.81 2.32 -7.32
CA ASP A 403 7.47 1.11 -6.82
C ASP A 403 6.50 0.17 -6.10
N ILE A 404 5.65 0.72 -5.23
CA ILE A 404 4.62 -0.05 -4.50
C ILE A 404 3.63 -0.70 -5.48
N ALA A 405 3.16 0.06 -6.48
CA ALA A 405 2.26 -0.45 -7.52
C ALA A 405 2.92 -1.57 -8.33
N LEU A 406 4.21 -1.43 -8.69
CA LEU A 406 4.94 -2.46 -9.41
C LEU A 406 5.20 -3.71 -8.55
N PHE A 407 5.45 -3.57 -7.24
CA PHE A 407 5.52 -4.71 -6.33
C PHE A 407 4.20 -5.50 -6.32
N ALA A 408 3.06 -4.81 -6.19
CA ALA A 408 1.75 -5.45 -6.27
C ALA A 408 1.53 -6.15 -7.61
N LEU A 409 1.79 -5.45 -8.72
CA LEU A 409 1.62 -5.98 -10.07
C LEU A 409 2.53 -7.20 -10.35
N SER A 410 3.78 -7.15 -9.90
CA SER A 410 4.74 -8.25 -10.04
C SER A 410 4.27 -9.49 -9.28
N GLY A 411 3.78 -9.33 -8.05
CA GLY A 411 3.18 -10.44 -7.28
C GLY A 411 1.97 -11.06 -7.97
N VAL A 412 1.08 -10.23 -8.52
CA VAL A 412 -0.11 -10.68 -9.27
C VAL A 412 0.30 -11.45 -10.53
N ARG A 413 1.19 -10.88 -11.36
CA ARG A 413 1.64 -11.51 -12.62
C ARG A 413 2.37 -12.82 -12.39
N GLN A 414 3.27 -12.87 -11.41
CA GLN A 414 4.02 -14.07 -11.07
C GLN A 414 3.11 -15.16 -10.48
N GLY A 415 2.15 -14.78 -9.64
CA GLY A 415 1.14 -15.68 -9.10
C GLY A 415 0.27 -16.31 -10.18
N ARG A 416 -0.15 -15.52 -11.18
CA ARG A 416 -0.92 -16.00 -12.35
C ARG A 416 -0.12 -16.98 -13.18
N ALA A 417 1.11 -16.64 -13.55
CA ALA A 417 1.94 -17.52 -14.38
C ALA A 417 2.32 -18.84 -13.68
N LYS A 418 2.48 -18.86 -12.34
CA LYS A 418 2.84 -20.09 -11.60
C LYS A 418 1.74 -21.15 -11.68
N ARG A 419 0.48 -20.69 -11.73
CA ARG A 419 -0.68 -21.57 -11.86
C ARG A 419 -0.75 -22.20 -13.25
N SER A 420 -0.22 -21.54 -14.29
CA SER A 420 -0.30 -22.01 -15.68
C SER A 420 0.81 -22.97 -16.14
N SER A 421 1.81 -23.32 -15.31
CA SER A 421 3.02 -24.04 -15.75
C SER A 421 3.28 -25.40 -15.09
N THR A 422 2.34 -25.98 -14.35
CA THR A 422 2.55 -27.25 -13.63
C THR A 422 2.11 -28.43 -14.54
N PRO A 423 3.01 -29.31 -15.02
CA PRO A 423 2.65 -30.43 -15.89
C PRO A 423 2.22 -31.65 -15.06
N THR A 424 1.09 -32.25 -15.40
CA THR A 424 0.67 -33.56 -14.90
C THR A 424 1.51 -34.67 -15.58
N THR A 425 2.19 -35.48 -14.79
CA THR A 425 2.93 -36.67 -15.25
C THR A 425 1.94 -37.83 -15.45
N PRO A 426 1.98 -38.57 -16.57
CA PRO A 426 1.17 -39.78 -16.73
C PRO A 426 1.90 -40.97 -16.10
N ASP A 427 1.33 -41.60 -15.08
CA ASP A 427 1.81 -42.90 -14.59
C ASP A 427 0.68 -43.92 -14.62
N THR A 428 0.87 -44.87 -15.55
CA THR A 428 0.63 -46.30 -15.44
C THR A 428 -0.54 -46.78 -14.57
N THR A 429 -1.55 -47.30 -15.26
CA THR A 429 -2.56 -48.22 -14.78
C THR A 429 -1.94 -49.47 -14.12
N PRO A 430 -2.33 -49.83 -12.88
CA PRO A 430 -2.30 -51.20 -12.41
C PRO A 430 -3.69 -51.81 -12.61
N GLY A 431 -3.84 -52.69 -13.61
CA GLY A 431 -4.98 -53.58 -13.71
C GLY A 431 -4.83 -54.78 -12.76
N ARG A 432 -5.90 -55.11 -12.04
CA ARG A 432 -6.14 -56.41 -11.38
C ARG A 432 -7.64 -56.51 -11.06
N GLY A 433 -8.39 -57.55 -11.37
CA GLY A 433 -8.11 -58.83 -12.04
C GLY A 433 -9.35 -59.71 -11.86
N ASP A 434 -9.56 -60.67 -12.77
CA ASP A 434 -10.43 -61.83 -12.55
C ASP A 434 -9.76 -63.12 -13.06
N ALA A 435 -10.17 -64.23 -12.44
CA ALA A 435 -9.47 -65.49 -12.14
C ALA A 435 -9.27 -66.50 -13.32
N PRO A 436 -8.60 -67.67 -13.11
CA PRO A 436 -7.75 -68.37 -14.10
C PRO A 436 -8.37 -69.62 -14.77
N THR A 437 -7.78 -70.09 -15.89
CA THR A 437 -7.40 -71.50 -16.28
C THR A 437 -7.08 -71.60 -17.81
N PRO A 438 -6.50 -72.70 -18.38
CA PRO A 438 -5.05 -72.92 -18.54
C PRO A 438 -4.59 -73.23 -20.00
N ALA A 439 -3.26 -73.40 -20.16
CA ALA A 439 -2.53 -73.96 -21.33
C ALA A 439 -2.45 -73.02 -22.57
N THR A 440 -1.33 -72.84 -23.29
CA THR A 440 -0.18 -73.70 -23.64
C THR A 440 1.08 -72.86 -23.92
N SER A 441 2.24 -73.41 -23.60
CA SER A 441 3.61 -73.01 -24.03
C SER A 441 3.78 -73.12 -25.58
N PRO A 442 4.94 -72.80 -26.23
CA PRO A 442 6.27 -72.40 -25.69
C PRO A 442 7.13 -71.40 -26.55
N LEU A 443 8.33 -71.05 -26.02
CA LEU A 443 9.59 -70.62 -26.71
C LEU A 443 9.64 -69.17 -27.29
N ARG A 444 10.74 -68.41 -27.27
CA ARG A 444 12.19 -68.74 -27.24
C ARG A 444 13.01 -67.49 -26.88
N VAL A 445 14.11 -67.69 -26.15
CA VAL A 445 15.24 -66.76 -25.98
C VAL A 445 16.11 -66.77 -27.24
N ALA A 446 16.56 -65.62 -27.73
CA ALA A 446 17.85 -65.47 -28.42
C ALA A 446 18.26 -63.99 -28.56
N ALA A 447 19.50 -63.69 -28.17
CA ALA A 447 20.25 -62.48 -28.55
C ALA A 447 21.22 -62.81 -29.72
N PRO A 448 22.07 -61.87 -30.18
CA PRO A 448 22.07 -61.25 -31.51
C PRO A 448 23.03 -61.90 -32.53
N PRO A 449 23.18 -61.34 -33.75
CA PRO A 449 24.53 -60.95 -34.17
C PRO A 449 24.66 -59.66 -35.00
N LEU A 450 25.93 -59.23 -35.11
CA LEU A 450 26.53 -58.07 -35.76
C LEU A 450 26.88 -58.29 -37.25
N ASN A 451 27.06 -57.16 -37.95
CA ASN A 451 27.74 -56.88 -39.24
C ASN A 451 26.97 -57.21 -40.54
N ALA A 452 27.07 -56.47 -41.65
CA ALA A 452 27.50 -55.11 -42.07
C ALA A 452 27.14 -55.05 -43.58
N THR A 453 26.61 -53.99 -44.22
CA THR A 453 27.26 -52.79 -44.80
C THR A 453 26.19 -52.04 -45.67
N PRO A 454 26.48 -50.97 -46.44
CA PRO A 454 26.40 -49.56 -46.03
C PRO A 454 25.38 -48.73 -46.84
N ALA A 455 24.78 -47.68 -46.24
CA ALA A 455 24.04 -46.67 -46.99
C ALA A 455 24.44 -45.25 -46.55
N SER A 456 24.57 -44.40 -47.56
CA SER A 456 25.15 -43.05 -47.67
C SER A 456 24.56 -41.97 -46.73
N PRO A 457 25.23 -40.80 -46.60
CA PRO A 457 25.10 -39.92 -45.43
C PRO A 457 23.85 -39.05 -45.45
N VAL A 458 23.25 -38.90 -44.25
CA VAL A 458 22.19 -37.94 -43.94
C VAL A 458 22.80 -36.54 -43.79
N PRO A 459 22.22 -35.48 -44.39
CA PRO A 459 22.75 -34.13 -44.28
C PRO A 459 22.54 -33.54 -42.87
N GLU A 460 23.61 -32.92 -42.38
CA GLU A 460 23.68 -32.15 -41.15
C GLU A 460 22.69 -30.98 -41.16
N ARG A 461 21.75 -30.97 -40.21
CA ARG A 461 20.78 -29.88 -40.03
C ARG A 461 21.45 -28.75 -39.27
N ALA A 462 21.70 -27.64 -39.96
CA ALA A 462 22.31 -26.41 -39.44
C ALA A 462 21.62 -25.88 -38.17
N PRO A 463 22.36 -25.21 -37.27
CA PRO A 463 21.80 -24.60 -36.06
C PRO A 463 20.86 -23.44 -36.42
N ALA A 464 19.72 -23.37 -35.74
CA ALA A 464 18.71 -22.34 -35.91
C ALA A 464 19.30 -20.93 -35.66
N PRO A 465 18.93 -19.91 -36.46
CA PRO A 465 19.43 -18.55 -36.30
C PRO A 465 18.85 -17.92 -35.02
N GLY A 466 19.72 -17.22 -34.27
CA GLY A 466 19.33 -16.48 -33.06
C GLY A 466 18.35 -15.34 -33.35
N PRO A 467 17.71 -14.77 -32.31
CA PRO A 467 16.69 -13.74 -32.47
C PRO A 467 17.28 -12.47 -33.08
N ARG A 468 16.65 -11.95 -34.14
CA ARG A 468 16.97 -10.63 -34.69
C ARG A 468 16.48 -9.54 -33.73
N PRO A 469 17.24 -8.45 -33.50
CA PRO A 469 16.76 -7.31 -32.73
C PRO A 469 15.79 -6.46 -33.58
N HIS A 470 14.67 -6.06 -32.99
CA HIS A 470 13.80 -5.01 -33.55
C HIS A 470 14.45 -3.62 -33.39
N PRO A 471 14.33 -2.71 -34.38
CA PRO A 471 14.87 -1.36 -34.28
C PRO A 471 13.91 -0.40 -33.58
N GLY A 472 14.47 0.44 -32.70
CA GLY A 472 13.93 1.77 -32.36
C GLY A 472 13.36 1.95 -30.95
N VAL A 473 14.19 2.39 -29.99
CA VAL A 473 14.14 3.73 -29.33
C VAL A 473 15.56 4.03 -28.80
N LEU A 474 16.05 5.25 -29.01
CA LEU A 474 17.46 5.69 -28.91
C LEU A 474 18.19 5.33 -27.60
N GLY A 475 19.38 4.73 -27.73
CA GLY A 475 20.30 4.44 -26.61
C GLY A 475 21.73 4.19 -27.07
N GLY A 476 22.31 5.13 -27.82
CA GLY A 476 23.68 5.04 -28.30
C GLY A 476 24.73 4.92 -27.19
N PRO A 477 25.94 4.39 -27.48
CA PRO A 477 27.05 4.29 -26.52
C PRO A 477 27.49 5.65 -25.94
N LEU A 478 27.24 6.75 -26.67
CA LEU A 478 27.45 8.13 -26.20
C LEU A 478 26.51 8.53 -25.06
N ALA A 479 25.22 8.14 -25.10
CA ALA A 479 24.28 8.40 -24.01
C ALA A 479 24.72 7.67 -22.72
N ARG A 480 25.28 6.45 -22.85
CA ARG A 480 25.79 5.65 -21.73
C ARG A 480 27.10 6.21 -21.14
N ALA A 481 27.89 6.93 -21.93
CA ALA A 481 29.11 7.61 -21.47
C ALA A 481 28.81 8.93 -20.72
N VAL A 482 27.78 9.67 -21.15
CA VAL A 482 27.33 10.92 -20.49
C VAL A 482 26.83 10.66 -19.06
N TRP A 483 26.17 9.51 -18.80
CA TRP A 483 25.69 9.16 -17.45
C TRP A 483 26.79 8.64 -16.50
N ALA A 484 27.84 8.00 -17.03
CA ALA A 484 29.02 7.65 -16.23
C ALA A 484 29.81 8.89 -15.80
N LEU A 485 29.81 9.94 -16.63
CA LEU A 485 30.34 11.26 -16.29
C LEU A 485 29.46 11.96 -15.25
N GLY A 486 28.13 11.83 -15.35
CA GLY A 486 27.13 12.38 -14.41
C GLY A 486 27.31 11.92 -12.96
N GLY A 487 27.75 10.67 -12.74
CA GLY A 487 28.08 10.16 -11.41
C GLY A 487 29.37 10.74 -10.82
N ILE A 488 30.31 11.19 -11.67
CA ILE A 488 31.58 11.80 -11.26
C ILE A 488 31.39 13.31 -11.04
N THR A 489 30.57 13.99 -11.87
CA THR A 489 30.19 15.40 -11.67
C THR A 489 29.25 15.60 -10.49
N ALA A 490 28.35 14.66 -10.18
CA ALA A 490 27.53 14.73 -8.96
C ALA A 490 28.39 14.62 -7.69
N VAL A 491 29.40 13.74 -7.68
CA VAL A 491 30.34 13.62 -6.55
C VAL A 491 31.21 14.89 -6.43
N LEU A 492 31.72 15.44 -7.53
CA LEU A 492 32.48 16.69 -7.52
C LEU A 492 31.64 17.92 -7.15
N ALA A 493 30.38 18.02 -7.60
CA ALA A 493 29.47 19.11 -7.27
C ALA A 493 29.02 19.08 -5.80
N ILE A 494 28.73 17.88 -5.27
CA ILE A 494 28.35 17.69 -3.86
C ILE A 494 29.55 17.96 -2.94
N THR A 495 30.76 17.56 -3.34
CA THR A 495 31.98 17.87 -2.57
C THR A 495 32.30 19.37 -2.61
N LEU A 496 32.06 20.05 -3.74
CA LEU A 496 32.23 21.50 -3.88
C LEU A 496 31.21 22.29 -3.03
N ILE A 497 29.93 21.90 -3.04
CA ILE A 497 28.86 22.54 -2.24
C ILE A 497 29.08 22.35 -0.73
N ALA A 498 29.58 21.18 -0.28
CA ALA A 498 29.89 20.93 1.14
C ALA A 498 31.10 21.73 1.68
N THR A 499 31.93 22.29 0.79
CA THR A 499 33.15 23.04 1.14
C THR A 499 33.04 24.56 1.00
N LEU A 500 31.94 25.08 0.44
CA LEU A 500 31.76 26.53 0.31
C LEU A 500 31.27 27.13 1.64
N PRO A 501 31.81 28.29 2.09
CA PRO A 501 31.23 29.05 3.19
C PRO A 501 29.80 29.42 2.82
N HIS A 502 28.84 29.12 3.70
CA HIS A 502 27.49 29.65 3.58
C HIS A 502 27.50 31.11 4.03
N ASP A 503 27.88 32.01 3.12
CA ASP A 503 27.59 33.42 3.32
C ASP A 503 26.08 33.59 3.28
N SER A 504 25.56 34.18 4.36
CA SER A 504 24.16 34.55 4.52
C SER A 504 23.78 35.42 3.33
N ALA A 505 22.88 34.93 2.47
CA ALA A 505 22.38 35.70 1.36
C ALA A 505 21.79 37.01 1.90
N ALA A 506 22.39 38.13 1.50
CA ALA A 506 21.87 39.45 1.79
C ALA A 506 20.43 39.56 1.24
N PRO A 507 19.50 40.22 1.96
CA PRO A 507 18.14 40.33 1.50
C PRO A 507 18.11 41.16 0.21
N SER A 508 17.50 40.60 -0.83
CA SER A 508 17.10 41.34 -2.03
C SER A 508 16.22 42.51 -1.60
N GLY A 509 16.71 43.72 -1.80
CA GLY A 509 16.00 44.94 -1.42
C GLY A 509 14.65 45.05 -2.11
N SER A 510 13.58 44.99 -1.32
CA SER A 510 12.29 45.56 -1.72
C SER A 510 12.44 47.08 -1.73
N THR A 511 12.13 47.71 -2.85
CA THR A 511 12.01 49.17 -2.97
C THR A 511 10.90 49.66 -2.04
N THR A 512 11.25 50.05 -0.81
CA THR A 512 10.37 50.82 0.07
C THR A 512 10.24 52.23 -0.48
N ALA A 513 9.01 52.64 -0.78
CA ALA A 513 8.68 54.05 -0.90
C ALA A 513 9.14 54.78 0.38
N SER A 514 9.83 55.90 0.23
CA SER A 514 10.30 56.70 1.37
C SER A 514 9.11 57.36 2.07
N VAL A 515 8.68 56.78 3.18
CA VAL A 515 7.67 57.37 4.08
C VAL A 515 8.39 58.35 5.02
N THR A 516 7.86 59.57 5.15
CA THR A 516 8.37 60.57 6.11
C THR A 516 8.09 60.11 7.54
N PRO A 517 9.10 59.95 8.41
CA PRO A 517 8.88 59.58 9.81
C PRO A 517 8.05 60.65 10.53
N THR A 518 7.04 60.23 11.30
CA THR A 518 6.19 61.13 12.10
C THR A 518 6.92 61.69 13.32
N GLY A 519 7.99 61.01 13.76
CA GLY A 519 8.71 61.30 15.00
C GLY A 519 8.08 60.66 16.24
N GLU A 520 6.95 59.95 16.10
CA GLU A 520 6.28 59.24 17.18
C GLU A 520 6.68 57.76 17.25
N SER A 521 6.61 57.15 18.44
CA SER A 521 6.95 55.74 18.65
C SER A 521 5.79 54.93 19.22
N THR A 522 5.47 53.79 18.61
CA THR A 522 4.54 52.79 19.13
C THR A 522 5.32 51.72 19.90
N GLN A 523 5.00 51.50 21.18
CA GLN A 523 5.64 50.49 22.02
C GLN A 523 4.68 49.35 22.35
N VAL A 524 5.12 48.11 22.15
CA VAL A 524 4.28 46.92 22.41
C VAL A 524 5.07 45.87 23.19
N THR A 525 4.39 45.23 24.14
CA THR A 525 4.92 44.03 24.81
C THR A 525 4.21 42.80 24.28
N LEU A 526 4.98 41.84 23.77
CA LEU A 526 4.52 40.52 23.35
C LEU A 526 4.78 39.52 24.47
N THR A 527 3.81 38.65 24.71
CA THR A 527 3.93 37.48 25.59
C THR A 527 3.84 36.20 24.78
N VAL A 528 4.32 35.09 25.34
CA VAL A 528 4.25 33.78 24.70
C VAL A 528 3.18 32.94 25.39
N GLU A 529 2.08 32.68 24.69
CA GLU A 529 0.98 31.86 25.18
C GLU A 529 0.75 30.70 24.21
N ASN A 530 0.84 29.46 24.69
CA ASN A 530 0.53 28.25 23.91
C ASN A 530 1.16 28.22 22.49
N MET A 531 2.47 28.48 22.39
CA MET A 531 3.19 28.52 21.10
C MET A 531 2.66 29.58 20.12
N SER A 532 2.21 30.73 20.65
CA SER A 532 1.82 31.90 19.87
C SER A 532 2.25 33.20 20.55
N TYR A 533 2.39 34.27 19.77
CA TYR A 533 2.62 35.61 20.31
C TYR A 533 1.29 36.26 20.67
N SER A 534 1.20 36.84 21.86
CA SER A 534 0.03 37.57 22.35
C SER A 534 0.43 39.01 22.69
N PRO A 535 -0.11 40.04 22.00
CA PRO A 535 -1.03 39.94 20.85
C PRO A 535 -0.37 39.41 19.56
N ALA A 536 -1.13 38.68 18.73
CA ALA A 536 -0.66 38.17 17.43
C ALA A 536 -0.72 39.20 16.30
N ARG A 537 -1.40 40.33 16.53
CA ARG A 537 -1.53 41.46 15.59
C ARG A 537 -1.22 42.77 16.31
N ILE A 538 -0.39 43.59 15.69
CA ILE A 538 0.01 44.92 16.17
C ILE A 538 -0.37 45.94 15.10
N GLU A 539 -1.17 46.94 15.47
CA GLU A 539 -1.51 48.04 14.57
C GLU A 539 -0.57 49.23 14.82
N VAL A 540 0.04 49.73 13.75
CA VAL A 540 1.01 50.84 13.82
C VAL A 540 0.68 51.87 12.74
N PRO A 541 0.51 53.15 13.07
CA PRO A 541 0.36 54.20 12.07
C PRO A 541 1.56 54.28 11.13
N VAL A 542 1.31 54.45 9.83
CA VAL A 542 2.37 54.65 8.82
C VAL A 542 3.25 55.83 9.22
N GLY A 543 4.57 55.61 9.28
CA GLY A 543 5.57 56.62 9.65
C GLY A 543 5.97 56.65 11.13
N ASN A 544 5.29 55.89 12.02
CA ASN A 544 5.73 55.73 13.42
C ASN A 544 6.88 54.71 13.54
N ALA A 545 7.76 54.90 14.53
CA ALA A 545 8.76 53.92 14.92
C ALA A 545 8.17 52.85 15.84
N LEU A 546 8.40 51.56 15.56
CA LEU A 546 7.93 50.46 16.41
C LEU A 546 9.06 49.95 17.33
N VAL A 547 8.75 49.81 18.63
CA VAL A 547 9.61 49.15 19.64
C VAL A 547 8.83 48.00 20.26
N VAL A 548 9.42 46.80 20.24
CA VAL A 548 8.78 45.57 20.73
C VAL A 548 9.58 44.97 21.87
N THR A 549 8.92 44.68 22.98
CA THR A 549 9.45 43.91 24.10
C THR A 549 8.85 42.52 24.09
N LEU A 550 9.66 41.47 23.95
CA LEU A 550 9.22 40.08 24.13
C LEU A 550 9.43 39.67 25.59
N HIS A 551 8.35 39.37 26.30
CA HIS A 551 8.36 38.70 27.60
C HIS A 551 8.01 37.22 27.41
N ASN A 552 8.94 36.32 27.66
CA ASN A 552 8.71 34.91 27.46
C ASN A 552 7.98 34.30 28.66
N THR A 553 6.66 34.17 28.55
CA THR A 553 5.78 33.52 29.52
C THR A 553 5.62 32.01 29.30
N GLY A 554 6.21 31.45 28.24
CA GLY A 554 6.17 30.03 27.89
C GLY A 554 7.20 29.19 28.66
N ASP A 555 7.16 27.88 28.45
CA ASP A 555 8.06 26.88 29.07
C ASP A 555 9.29 26.56 28.22
N GLN A 556 9.38 27.12 27.00
CA GLN A 556 10.48 26.92 26.06
C GLN A 556 11.21 28.25 25.79
N ARG A 557 12.39 28.19 25.17
CA ARG A 557 13.04 29.40 24.66
C ARG A 557 12.29 29.92 23.43
N HIS A 558 12.17 31.24 23.33
CA HIS A 558 11.55 31.91 22.20
C HIS A 558 12.38 33.12 21.78
N ASP A 559 12.47 33.34 20.48
CA ASP A 559 13.18 34.46 19.87
C ASP A 559 12.21 35.19 18.92
N LEU A 560 12.49 36.43 18.53
CA LEU A 560 11.59 37.17 17.65
C LEU A 560 12.39 37.83 16.53
N VAL A 561 12.03 37.54 15.28
CA VAL A 561 12.69 38.08 14.08
C VAL A 561 11.64 38.73 13.19
N PHE A 562 11.91 39.94 12.70
CA PHE A 562 11.06 40.66 11.74
C PHE A 562 11.62 40.57 10.32
N ALA A 563 10.75 40.64 9.32
CA ALA A 563 11.10 40.59 7.89
C ALA A 563 12.11 41.68 7.47
N ASN A 564 12.16 42.81 8.18
CA ASN A 564 13.09 43.90 7.95
C ASN A 564 14.46 43.71 8.63
N GLY A 565 14.70 42.59 9.31
CA GLY A 565 15.97 42.22 9.92
C GLY A 565 16.09 42.55 11.41
N ALA A 566 15.13 43.23 12.04
CA ALA A 566 15.14 43.46 13.49
C ALA A 566 14.94 42.12 14.25
N ARG A 567 15.75 41.86 15.29
CA ARG A 567 15.67 40.60 16.05
C ARG A 567 15.91 40.71 17.56
N ILE A 568 15.27 39.81 18.30
CA ILE A 568 15.52 39.45 19.69
C ILE A 568 16.03 38.01 19.71
N GLU A 569 17.16 37.75 20.36
CA GLU A 569 17.75 36.42 20.43
C GLU A 569 17.24 35.62 21.64
N GLY A 570 17.02 34.32 21.42
CA GLY A 570 16.57 33.28 22.35
C GLY A 570 16.36 33.68 23.82
N VAL A 571 15.18 34.19 24.13
CA VAL A 571 14.72 34.58 25.47
C VAL A 571 14.34 33.32 26.26
N ALA A 572 14.94 33.15 27.44
CA ALA A 572 14.62 32.04 28.35
C ALA A 572 13.20 32.20 28.96
N PRO A 573 12.54 31.10 29.37
CA PRO A 573 11.32 31.16 30.17
C PRO A 573 11.43 32.15 31.35
N GLY A 574 10.47 33.04 31.48
CA GLY A 574 10.40 34.10 32.49
C GLY A 574 11.26 35.34 32.22
N ALA A 575 12.07 35.36 31.16
CA ALA A 575 12.92 36.51 30.81
C ALA A 575 12.24 37.45 29.80
N SER A 576 12.78 38.67 29.66
CA SER A 576 12.33 39.65 28.65
C SER A 576 13.51 40.23 27.88
N ALA A 577 13.26 40.62 26.63
CA ALA A 577 14.21 41.38 25.82
C ALA A 577 13.45 42.34 24.88
N THR A 578 14.10 43.42 24.42
CA THR A 578 13.47 44.49 23.63
C THR A 578 14.26 44.75 22.36
N VAL A 579 13.55 45.03 21.25
CA VAL A 579 14.13 45.43 19.96
C VAL A 579 13.39 46.63 19.36
N THR A 580 14.13 47.52 18.72
CA THR A 580 13.56 48.57 17.86
C THR A 580 13.42 48.03 16.45
N VAL A 581 12.17 47.90 15.97
CA VAL A 581 11.85 47.37 14.64
C VAL A 581 12.07 48.42 13.56
N GLY A 582 11.98 49.71 13.90
CA GLY A 582 12.20 50.84 12.98
C GLY A 582 10.91 51.51 12.53
N VAL A 583 11.01 52.44 11.57
CA VAL A 583 9.86 53.19 11.03
C VAL A 583 9.01 52.29 10.14
N ILE A 584 7.72 52.16 10.44
CA ILE A 584 6.79 51.30 9.71
C ILE A 584 6.22 52.05 8.51
N ALA A 585 6.60 51.60 7.31
CA ALA A 585 6.14 52.16 6.03
C ALA A 585 5.03 51.33 5.36
N GLY A 586 4.76 50.13 5.88
CA GLY A 586 3.83 49.14 5.35
C GLY A 586 3.81 47.92 6.28
N ASP A 587 3.01 46.91 5.96
CA ASP A 587 2.87 45.71 6.80
C ASP A 587 4.19 44.96 6.94
N VAL A 588 4.47 44.45 8.16
CA VAL A 588 5.70 43.72 8.48
C VAL A 588 5.36 42.45 9.27
N GLU A 589 5.82 41.29 8.81
CA GLU A 589 5.70 40.04 9.54
C GLU A 589 6.87 39.84 10.51
N GLY A 590 6.58 39.29 11.70
CA GLY A 590 7.57 38.77 12.63
C GLY A 590 7.28 37.32 13.02
N TRP A 591 8.31 36.57 13.41
CA TRP A 591 8.19 35.16 13.78
C TRP A 591 9.27 34.68 14.77
N CYS A 592 9.03 33.52 15.39
CA CYS A 592 10.04 32.77 16.14
C CYS A 592 10.89 31.92 15.18
N SER A 593 12.21 32.14 15.16
CA SER A 593 13.14 31.44 14.27
C SER A 593 13.60 30.08 14.79
N ILE A 594 13.30 29.78 16.07
CA ILE A 594 13.54 28.45 16.65
C ILE A 594 12.76 27.39 15.85
N ALA A 595 13.46 26.32 15.48
CA ALA A 595 12.97 25.32 14.54
C ALA A 595 11.60 24.75 14.96
N GLY A 596 10.63 24.82 14.05
CA GLY A 596 9.26 24.37 14.26
C GLY A 596 8.33 25.39 14.93
N HIS A 597 8.85 26.42 15.60
CA HIS A 597 8.03 27.37 16.35
C HIS A 597 7.18 28.26 15.43
N ARG A 598 7.77 28.83 14.35
CA ARG A 598 7.01 29.53 13.30
C ARG A 598 5.89 28.67 12.70
N GLN A 599 6.19 27.39 12.43
CA GLN A 599 5.25 26.43 11.82
C GLN A 599 4.10 26.05 12.76
N MET A 600 4.32 26.16 14.07
CA MET A 600 3.30 25.98 15.11
C MET A 600 2.46 27.24 15.36
N GLY A 601 2.68 28.33 14.62
CA GLY A 601 1.89 29.56 14.73
C GLY A 601 2.55 30.68 15.53
N MET A 602 3.85 30.57 15.86
CA MET A 602 4.60 31.67 16.48
C MET A 602 4.98 32.74 15.47
N THR A 603 3.96 33.41 14.95
CA THR A 603 4.06 34.58 14.08
C THR A 603 3.33 35.76 14.72
N VAL A 604 3.73 36.96 14.34
CA VAL A 604 3.08 38.21 14.72
C VAL A 604 2.99 39.10 13.47
N GLN A 605 1.84 39.71 13.25
CA GLN A 605 1.64 40.65 12.13
C GLN A 605 1.66 42.08 12.62
N VAL A 606 2.52 42.91 12.04
CA VAL A 606 2.48 44.37 12.18
C VAL A 606 1.73 44.93 10.99
N VAL A 607 0.62 45.62 11.25
CA VAL A 607 -0.23 46.19 10.21
C VAL A 607 -0.14 47.70 10.23
N ALA A 608 0.21 48.26 9.07
CA ALA A 608 0.38 49.68 8.88
C ALA A 608 -0.98 50.35 8.61
N THR A 609 -1.51 51.08 9.59
CA THR A 609 -2.82 51.73 9.47
C THR A 609 -2.68 53.12 8.86
N GLY A 610 -3.49 53.44 7.83
CA GLY A 610 -3.55 54.78 7.21
C GLY A 610 -3.53 54.85 5.67
N ILE A 611 -3.62 53.72 4.95
CA ILE A 611 -3.70 53.69 3.48
C ILE A 611 -5.15 53.49 3.05
N SER A 612 -5.76 54.48 2.37
CA SER A 612 -7.07 54.34 1.73
C SER A 612 -6.88 53.76 0.32
N ASP A 613 -7.35 52.53 0.10
CA ASP A 613 -7.22 51.80 -1.17
C ASP A 613 -8.24 52.27 -2.23
N GLU A 614 -7.77 53.01 -3.23
CA GLU A 614 -8.30 52.94 -4.60
C GLU A 614 -7.39 51.97 -5.40
N SER A 615 -7.81 50.71 -5.59
CA SER A 615 -7.56 49.90 -6.81
C SER A 615 -7.82 48.41 -6.60
N SER A 616 -9.08 47.99 -6.77
CA SER A 616 -9.37 46.62 -7.20
C SER A 616 -10.58 46.63 -8.13
N ALA A 617 -10.33 46.88 -9.42
CA ALA A 617 -11.32 46.75 -10.47
C ALA A 617 -11.34 45.30 -10.99
N SER A 618 -12.54 44.74 -11.12
CA SER A 618 -12.87 43.69 -12.09
C SER A 618 -14.24 43.99 -12.72
N PRO A 619 -14.46 43.63 -14.00
CA PRO A 619 -15.36 44.36 -14.89
C PRO A 619 -16.82 43.91 -14.75
N ALA A 620 -17.74 44.87 -14.70
CA ALA A 620 -19.17 44.66 -14.85
C ALA A 620 -19.59 44.90 -16.31
N ASN A 621 -20.35 43.97 -16.87
CA ASN A 621 -21.15 44.18 -18.07
C ASN A 621 -22.59 44.50 -17.65
N GLY A 622 -23.15 45.59 -18.18
CA GLY A 622 -24.55 45.62 -18.60
C GLY A 622 -25.50 46.60 -17.92
N ALA A 623 -25.58 47.79 -18.51
CA ALA A 623 -26.81 48.55 -18.81
C ALA A 623 -27.54 49.32 -17.68
N GLU A 624 -27.30 50.63 -17.69
CA GLU A 624 -28.23 51.75 -17.40
C GLU A 624 -29.55 51.69 -18.22
N PRO A 625 -30.61 52.49 -17.96
CA PRO A 625 -30.57 53.86 -17.39
C PRO A 625 -31.72 54.28 -16.44
N GLY A 626 -31.60 55.48 -15.85
CA GLY A 626 -32.76 56.32 -15.53
C GLY A 626 -32.69 57.11 -14.22
N ASP A 627 -32.29 58.37 -14.34
CA ASP A 627 -32.24 59.40 -13.31
C ASP A 627 -33.62 60.01 -12.95
N ALA A 628 -33.67 60.61 -11.76
CA ALA A 628 -34.53 61.69 -11.26
C ALA A 628 -35.97 61.41 -10.77
N GLY A 629 -36.26 61.87 -9.54
CA GLY A 629 -37.61 62.22 -9.10
C GLY A 629 -37.83 62.29 -7.59
N ASP A 630 -37.74 63.49 -7.03
CA ASP A 630 -38.06 63.89 -5.65
C ASP A 630 -39.52 63.63 -5.20
N ALA A 631 -39.64 63.35 -3.90
CA ALA A 631 -40.60 63.83 -2.89
C ALA A 631 -42.13 64.00 -3.16
N ASP A 632 -42.87 63.28 -2.31
CA ASP A 632 -43.97 63.73 -1.41
C ASP A 632 -45.46 63.54 -1.77
N ASP A 633 -46.18 63.23 -0.69
CA ASP A 633 -47.61 63.32 -0.36
C ASP A 633 -48.67 62.32 -0.88
N GLY A 634 -49.32 61.65 0.10
CA GLY A 634 -50.76 61.87 0.28
C GLY A 634 -51.75 60.70 0.16
N ASN A 635 -51.85 59.90 1.23
CA ASN A 635 -53.09 59.42 1.87
C ASN A 635 -54.18 58.61 1.11
N GLY A 636 -54.50 57.41 1.65
CA GLY A 636 -55.90 57.03 1.89
C GLY A 636 -56.38 55.61 1.54
N GLY A 637 -56.27 54.67 2.50
CA GLY A 637 -57.46 53.95 3.01
C GLY A 637 -57.76 52.50 2.58
N GLY A 638 -57.65 51.58 3.57
CA GLY A 638 -58.50 50.38 3.79
C GLY A 638 -58.00 49.08 3.16
N GLY A 639 -57.36 48.16 3.89
CA GLY A 639 -57.93 47.23 4.89
C GLY A 639 -57.88 45.81 4.29
N ALA A 640 -57.59 44.70 4.98
CA ALA A 640 -57.58 44.40 6.39
C ALA A 640 -56.95 42.98 6.56
N ASP A 641 -56.25 42.76 7.69
CA ASP A 641 -56.18 41.52 8.50
C ASP A 641 -55.39 40.31 7.93
N ASP A 642 -54.56 39.55 8.66
CA ASP A 642 -54.45 39.36 10.11
C ASP A 642 -53.05 38.76 10.45
N GLU A 643 -52.61 39.05 11.68
CA GLU A 643 -51.34 38.72 12.34
C GLU A 643 -51.26 37.22 12.76
N GLY A 644 -50.17 36.60 13.20
CA GLY A 644 -48.82 37.05 13.53
C GLY A 644 -48.06 35.97 14.34
N THR A 645 -46.85 36.34 14.78
CA THR A 645 -46.12 35.86 15.99
C THR A 645 -45.61 34.40 16.04
N ALA A 646 -44.52 34.01 16.73
CA ALA A 646 -43.34 34.65 17.32
C ALA A 646 -42.42 33.53 17.92
N HIS A 647 -41.12 33.85 18.12
CA HIS A 647 -40.19 33.39 19.18
C HIS A 647 -39.98 31.90 19.59
N GLY A 648 -38.70 31.46 19.54
CA GLY A 648 -37.89 31.16 20.74
C GLY A 648 -37.80 29.72 21.32
N GLY A 649 -36.57 29.17 21.37
CA GLY A 649 -35.99 28.58 22.60
C GLY A 649 -36.02 27.05 22.89
N ALA A 650 -34.81 26.45 22.85
CA ALA A 650 -34.21 25.49 23.83
C ALA A 650 -34.67 24.00 23.99
N HIS A 651 -33.70 23.11 23.69
CA HIS A 651 -33.19 21.91 24.39
C HIS A 651 -34.06 20.87 25.17
N ALA A 652 -33.80 19.60 24.79
CA ALA A 652 -33.56 18.38 25.60
C ALA A 652 -34.69 17.32 25.81
N GLY A 653 -34.33 16.04 25.59
CA GLY A 653 -34.85 14.89 26.37
C GLY A 653 -35.46 13.70 25.61
N HIS A 654 -34.94 12.50 25.86
CA HIS A 654 -35.25 11.18 25.26
C HIS A 654 -36.64 10.56 25.54
N GLY A 655 -37.07 9.63 24.66
CA GLY A 655 -37.91 8.47 25.03
C GLY A 655 -38.98 8.10 23.98
N GLY A 656 -38.85 6.94 23.32
CA GLY A 656 -39.70 6.55 22.19
C GLY A 656 -40.97 5.75 22.52
N THR A 657 -41.89 5.68 21.54
CA THR A 657 -42.60 4.47 21.04
C THR A 657 -43.47 4.87 19.84
N ALA A 658 -43.56 3.98 18.86
CA ALA A 658 -44.19 4.18 17.55
C ALA A 658 -45.72 4.21 17.59
N THR A 659 -46.33 5.04 16.73
CA THR A 659 -47.49 4.71 15.86
C THR A 659 -47.59 5.73 14.70
N ASP A 660 -48.26 5.28 13.65
CA ASP A 660 -48.17 5.59 12.22
C ASP A 660 -48.86 6.88 11.70
N ALA A 661 -48.40 7.29 10.51
CA ALA A 661 -49.04 8.03 9.41
C ALA A 661 -49.42 9.53 9.51
N GLY A 662 -48.81 10.34 8.64
CA GLY A 662 -49.35 11.64 8.17
C GLY A 662 -48.30 12.58 7.56
N GLN A 663 -48.25 12.63 6.22
CA GLN A 663 -47.29 13.33 5.35
C GLN A 663 -47.17 14.86 5.50
N GLY A 664 -45.98 15.41 5.19
CA GLY A 664 -45.88 16.69 4.47
C GLY A 664 -44.62 17.55 4.66
N GLY A 665 -43.56 17.30 3.88
CA GLY A 665 -42.75 18.35 3.24
C GLY A 665 -41.53 18.95 3.98
N GLY A 666 -40.32 18.58 3.54
CA GLY A 666 -39.07 19.24 3.89
C GLY A 666 -37.82 18.45 3.48
N ALA A 667 -37.67 18.16 2.18
CA ALA A 667 -36.55 17.35 1.66
C ALA A 667 -35.34 18.24 1.28
N THR A 668 -34.36 18.30 2.18
CA THR A 668 -32.96 18.58 1.84
C THR A 668 -32.06 17.64 2.63
N GLU A 669 -32.10 16.35 2.25
CA GLU A 669 -31.10 15.31 2.53
C GLU A 669 -31.57 14.06 1.78
N ASN A 670 -30.82 13.53 0.81
CA ASN A 670 -31.07 12.16 0.33
C ASN A 670 -29.85 11.55 -0.38
N SER A 671 -28.97 10.91 0.38
CA SER A 671 -28.28 9.69 -0.08
C SER A 671 -29.01 8.49 0.54
N SER A 672 -30.14 8.08 -0.04
CA SER A 672 -30.97 7.00 0.50
C SER A 672 -30.35 5.64 0.17
N SER A 673 -29.56 5.07 1.08
CA SER A 673 -29.18 3.66 1.01
C SER A 673 -30.40 2.77 1.31
N ALA A 674 -30.74 1.86 0.40
CA ALA A 674 -31.83 0.90 0.60
C ALA A 674 -31.58 0.03 1.84
N THR A 675 -32.59 -0.09 2.73
CA THR A 675 -32.50 -0.92 3.93
C THR A 675 -32.74 -2.39 3.62
N MET A 676 -32.23 -3.30 4.49
CA MET A 676 -32.49 -4.74 4.35
C MET A 676 -33.97 -5.10 4.23
N ALA A 677 -34.82 -4.44 5.03
CA ALA A 677 -36.26 -4.71 5.05
C ALA A 677 -36.93 -4.32 3.73
N GLU A 678 -36.52 -3.20 3.12
CA GLU A 678 -37.04 -2.75 1.83
C GLU A 678 -36.60 -3.67 0.70
N LEU A 679 -35.33 -4.10 0.70
CA LEU A 679 -34.80 -5.04 -0.29
C LEU A 679 -35.50 -6.42 -0.17
N SER A 680 -35.69 -6.91 1.05
CA SER A 680 -36.39 -8.19 1.29
C SER A 680 -37.84 -8.15 0.83
N ARG A 681 -38.57 -7.06 1.14
CA ARG A 681 -39.94 -6.86 0.65
C ARG A 681 -39.99 -6.82 -0.87
N GLN A 682 -39.02 -6.16 -1.52
CA GLN A 682 -38.99 -6.12 -2.98
C GLN A 682 -38.75 -7.52 -3.58
N ALA A 683 -37.95 -8.36 -2.93
CA ALA A 683 -37.69 -9.73 -3.36
C ALA A 683 -38.97 -10.60 -3.35
N GLU A 684 -39.82 -10.46 -2.32
CA GLU A 684 -41.11 -11.18 -2.23
C GLU A 684 -42.09 -10.81 -3.37
N LEU A 685 -42.00 -9.57 -3.86
CA LEU A 685 -42.85 -9.05 -4.94
C LEU A 685 -42.30 -9.36 -6.35
N SER A 686 -41.09 -9.90 -6.45
CA SER A 686 -40.39 -10.11 -7.71
C SER A 686 -40.26 -11.60 -8.02
N ASP A 687 -40.29 -11.96 -9.29
CA ASP A 687 -39.95 -13.32 -9.72
C ASP A 687 -38.46 -13.61 -9.47
N ALA A 688 -38.12 -14.80 -8.99
CA ALA A 688 -36.73 -15.22 -8.84
C ALA A 688 -36.12 -15.68 -10.17
N ALA A 689 -34.82 -15.40 -10.34
CA ALA A 689 -34.04 -16.06 -11.38
C ALA A 689 -33.86 -17.54 -11.01
N LEU A 690 -34.23 -18.45 -11.92
CA LEU A 690 -34.06 -19.89 -11.71
C LEU A 690 -32.57 -20.22 -11.60
N ALA A 691 -32.18 -20.88 -10.50
CA ALA A 691 -30.80 -21.29 -10.24
C ALA A 691 -30.48 -22.71 -10.73
N GLU A 692 -31.48 -23.52 -11.08
CA GLU A 692 -31.28 -24.92 -11.44
C GLU A 692 -30.46 -25.06 -12.74
N LEU A 693 -29.43 -25.91 -12.71
CA LEU A 693 -28.64 -26.26 -13.88
C LEU A 693 -29.17 -27.57 -14.45
N PRO A 694 -29.78 -27.58 -15.64
CA PRO A 694 -30.22 -28.81 -16.28
C PRO A 694 -29.05 -29.78 -16.52
N PRO A 695 -29.31 -31.10 -16.57
CA PRO A 695 -28.31 -32.07 -16.98
C PRO A 695 -27.77 -31.76 -18.38
N LEU A 696 -26.48 -32.01 -18.57
CA LEU A 696 -25.81 -31.69 -19.81
C LEU A 696 -26.23 -32.62 -20.96
N GLY A 697 -26.72 -32.02 -22.06
CA GLY A 697 -27.11 -32.74 -23.27
C GLY A 697 -25.94 -33.42 -24.01
N SER A 698 -26.24 -34.05 -25.15
CA SER A 698 -25.23 -34.71 -26.01
C SER A 698 -24.62 -33.81 -27.09
N GLU A 699 -25.04 -32.54 -27.15
CA GLU A 699 -24.55 -31.57 -28.13
C GLU A 699 -23.11 -31.17 -27.84
N THR A 700 -22.29 -31.06 -28.90
CA THR A 700 -20.88 -30.63 -28.83
C THR A 700 -20.63 -29.29 -29.52
N TYR A 701 -21.66 -28.76 -30.19
CA TYR A 701 -21.65 -27.47 -30.85
C TYR A 701 -22.88 -26.68 -30.40
N HIS A 702 -22.64 -25.58 -29.68
CA HIS A 702 -23.66 -24.78 -29.03
C HIS A 702 -23.77 -23.43 -29.76
N ARG A 703 -24.98 -23.04 -30.14
CA ARG A 703 -25.23 -21.73 -30.76
C ARG A 703 -26.27 -20.96 -29.96
N ALA A 704 -25.98 -19.69 -29.65
CA ALA A 704 -26.94 -18.80 -28.99
C ALA A 704 -26.86 -17.38 -29.54
N THR A 705 -27.97 -16.66 -29.44
CA THR A 705 -28.03 -15.22 -29.76
C THR A 705 -28.20 -14.44 -28.47
N PHE A 706 -27.27 -13.53 -28.21
CA PHE A 706 -27.30 -12.64 -27.05
C PHE A 706 -27.68 -11.24 -27.50
N ARG A 707 -28.79 -10.72 -26.98
CA ARG A 707 -29.25 -9.36 -27.23
C ARG A 707 -28.89 -8.48 -26.05
N VAL A 708 -28.14 -7.42 -26.29
CA VAL A 708 -27.86 -6.42 -25.28
C VAL A 708 -29.08 -5.54 -25.11
N THR A 709 -29.58 -5.44 -23.88
CA THR A 709 -30.76 -4.64 -23.56
C THR A 709 -30.52 -3.81 -22.32
N GLU A 710 -30.99 -2.56 -22.36
CA GLU A 710 -31.02 -1.64 -21.22
C GLU A 710 -32.46 -1.55 -20.70
N SER A 711 -32.66 -1.76 -19.41
CA SER A 711 -33.99 -1.70 -18.81
C SER A 711 -33.93 -1.18 -17.38
N THR A 712 -35.09 -0.88 -16.80
CA THR A 712 -35.19 -0.41 -15.42
C THR A 712 -35.57 -1.58 -14.50
N GLN A 713 -34.83 -1.74 -13.41
CA GLN A 713 -35.11 -2.74 -12.38
C GLN A 713 -35.54 -2.07 -11.08
N GLN A 714 -36.63 -2.55 -10.49
CA GLN A 714 -37.07 -2.15 -9.17
C GLN A 714 -36.11 -2.71 -8.10
N VAL A 715 -35.55 -1.83 -7.25
CA VAL A 715 -34.65 -2.19 -6.15
C VAL A 715 -35.41 -2.18 -4.82
N THR A 716 -36.25 -1.17 -4.61
CA THR A 716 -37.23 -1.07 -3.52
C THR A 716 -38.49 -0.40 -4.05
N ALA A 717 -39.57 -0.27 -3.27
CA ALA A 717 -40.79 0.42 -3.71
C ALA A 717 -40.56 1.88 -4.19
N GLY A 718 -39.55 2.58 -3.65
CA GLY A 718 -39.23 3.97 -4.00
C GLY A 718 -37.96 4.15 -4.84
N LEU A 719 -37.24 3.07 -5.15
CA LEU A 719 -35.95 3.13 -5.82
C LEU A 719 -35.88 2.13 -6.98
N THR A 720 -35.58 2.65 -8.15
CA THR A 720 -35.26 1.88 -9.35
C THR A 720 -33.82 2.14 -9.79
N ARG A 721 -33.25 1.24 -10.59
CA ARG A 721 -31.96 1.43 -11.24
C ARG A 721 -32.04 1.08 -12.72
N GLN A 722 -31.16 1.66 -13.53
CA GLN A 722 -30.91 1.14 -14.86
C GLN A 722 -30.05 -0.14 -14.76
N ILE A 723 -30.38 -1.15 -15.55
CA ILE A 723 -29.58 -2.36 -15.74
C ILE A 723 -29.23 -2.53 -17.21
N TRP A 724 -28.03 -3.05 -17.44
CA TRP A 724 -27.55 -3.40 -18.77
C TRP A 724 -27.33 -4.92 -18.76
N THR A 725 -27.89 -5.61 -19.73
CA THR A 725 -28.05 -7.07 -19.64
C THR A 725 -27.81 -7.77 -20.96
N TYR A 726 -27.53 -9.07 -20.87
CA TYR A 726 -27.68 -9.99 -21.99
C TYR A 726 -29.02 -10.69 -21.85
N ASN A 727 -29.90 -10.54 -22.83
CA ASN A 727 -31.25 -11.12 -22.90
C ASN A 727 -32.19 -10.66 -21.77
N GLY A 728 -32.12 -9.38 -21.37
CA GLY A 728 -33.07 -8.79 -20.42
C GLY A 728 -32.93 -9.24 -18.96
N GLN A 729 -31.89 -10.03 -18.64
CA GLN A 729 -31.69 -10.62 -17.31
C GLN A 729 -30.26 -10.45 -16.81
N THR A 730 -30.12 -10.42 -15.48
CA THR A 730 -28.84 -10.41 -14.80
C THR A 730 -28.85 -11.50 -13.70
N PRO A 731 -27.93 -12.47 -13.73
CA PRO A 731 -26.92 -12.72 -14.75
C PRO A 731 -27.55 -13.02 -16.11
N GLY A 732 -26.77 -12.85 -17.18
CA GLY A 732 -27.13 -13.33 -18.51
C GLY A 732 -27.28 -14.85 -18.57
N PRO A 733 -27.69 -15.42 -19.72
CA PRO A 733 -27.88 -16.86 -19.90
C PRO A 733 -26.67 -17.69 -19.45
N VAL A 734 -26.90 -18.78 -18.70
CA VAL A 734 -25.86 -19.74 -18.36
C VAL A 734 -25.62 -20.66 -19.56
N LEU A 735 -24.37 -20.75 -20.01
CA LEU A 735 -23.95 -21.71 -21.03
C LEU A 735 -23.39 -22.96 -20.35
N HIS A 736 -23.65 -24.15 -20.88
CA HIS A 736 -23.27 -25.42 -20.25
C HIS A 736 -22.71 -26.40 -21.30
N GLY A 737 -21.53 -26.97 -21.05
CA GLY A 737 -20.82 -27.83 -21.99
C GLY A 737 -19.75 -28.71 -21.35
N ARG A 738 -18.99 -29.40 -22.19
CA ARG A 738 -17.80 -30.21 -21.82
C ARG A 738 -16.53 -29.65 -22.44
N VAL A 739 -15.39 -30.15 -21.96
CA VAL A 739 -14.10 -29.82 -22.56
C VAL A 739 -14.09 -30.30 -24.02
N GLY A 740 -13.76 -29.40 -24.94
CA GLY A 740 -13.78 -29.64 -26.38
C GLY A 740 -15.04 -29.15 -27.10
N ASP A 741 -16.11 -28.80 -26.38
CA ASP A 741 -17.31 -28.23 -27.00
C ASP A 741 -17.01 -26.85 -27.59
N THR A 742 -17.69 -26.53 -28.70
CA THR A 742 -17.55 -25.23 -29.37
C THR A 742 -18.81 -24.41 -29.21
N PHE A 743 -18.66 -23.14 -28.82
CA PHE A 743 -19.73 -22.18 -28.63
C PHE A 743 -19.62 -21.09 -29.70
N THR A 744 -20.73 -20.80 -30.37
CA THR A 744 -20.85 -19.67 -31.29
C THR A 744 -21.99 -18.76 -30.81
N ILE A 745 -21.63 -17.56 -30.39
CA ILE A 745 -22.54 -16.57 -29.82
C ILE A 745 -22.67 -15.40 -30.79
N THR A 746 -23.90 -15.12 -31.23
CA THR A 746 -24.21 -13.91 -31.98
C THR A 746 -24.64 -12.82 -31.01
N LEU A 747 -23.78 -11.84 -30.78
CA LEU A 747 -24.10 -10.65 -30.00
C LEU A 747 -24.80 -9.63 -30.90
N ILE A 748 -25.95 -9.11 -30.46
CA ILE A 748 -26.67 -8.02 -31.11
C ILE A 748 -26.84 -6.91 -30.08
N ASN A 749 -26.46 -5.68 -30.43
CA ASN A 749 -26.61 -4.55 -29.51
C ASN A 749 -27.94 -3.82 -29.75
N ASP A 750 -28.96 -4.13 -28.95
CA ASP A 750 -30.25 -3.40 -28.96
C ASP A 750 -30.28 -2.25 -27.92
N GLY A 751 -29.12 -1.91 -27.33
CA GLY A 751 -28.96 -0.84 -26.34
C GLY A 751 -28.81 0.55 -26.95
N THR A 752 -28.46 1.53 -26.12
CA THR A 752 -28.27 2.93 -26.52
C THR A 752 -26.80 3.35 -26.55
N MET A 753 -25.91 2.52 -26.02
CA MET A 753 -24.46 2.74 -26.02
C MET A 753 -23.68 1.54 -26.57
N GLY A 754 -22.37 1.72 -26.77
CA GLY A 754 -21.48 0.65 -27.18
C GLY A 754 -21.40 -0.47 -26.14
N HIS A 755 -21.48 -1.72 -26.61
CA HIS A 755 -21.36 -2.90 -25.77
C HIS A 755 -20.52 -3.99 -26.44
N SER A 756 -20.03 -4.95 -25.65
CA SER A 756 -19.22 -6.08 -26.15
C SER A 756 -19.46 -7.31 -25.29
N ILE A 757 -18.75 -8.40 -25.57
CA ILE A 757 -18.75 -9.61 -24.76
C ILE A 757 -17.36 -10.27 -24.76
N ASP A 758 -16.88 -10.61 -23.56
CA ASP A 758 -15.66 -11.36 -23.28
C ASP A 758 -16.04 -12.65 -22.56
N PHE A 759 -15.68 -13.80 -23.13
CA PHE A 759 -15.85 -15.13 -22.54
C PHE A 759 -14.53 -15.63 -21.98
N HIS A 760 -14.43 -15.84 -20.66
CA HIS A 760 -13.20 -16.37 -20.04
C HIS A 760 -12.96 -17.86 -20.36
N ALA A 761 -13.99 -18.56 -20.81
CA ALA A 761 -13.87 -19.92 -21.35
C ALA A 761 -13.21 -19.95 -22.75
N GLY A 762 -13.11 -18.80 -23.43
CA GLY A 762 -12.59 -18.68 -24.79
C GLY A 762 -11.11 -18.34 -24.84
N GLU A 763 -10.30 -19.20 -25.47
CA GLU A 763 -8.88 -18.97 -25.73
C GLU A 763 -8.66 -18.33 -27.11
N VAL A 764 -9.23 -17.13 -27.32
CA VAL A 764 -9.14 -16.40 -28.60
C VAL A 764 -8.48 -15.03 -28.42
N ALA A 765 -7.89 -14.51 -29.50
CA ALA A 765 -7.33 -13.15 -29.50
C ALA A 765 -8.48 -12.11 -29.41
N PRO A 766 -8.38 -11.09 -28.54
CA PRO A 766 -9.53 -10.26 -28.18
C PRO A 766 -9.95 -9.26 -29.26
N ASN A 767 -9.02 -8.80 -30.11
CA ASN A 767 -9.20 -7.60 -30.95
C ASN A 767 -10.45 -7.60 -31.84
N ALA A 768 -10.89 -8.76 -32.32
CA ALA A 768 -12.07 -8.91 -33.17
C ALA A 768 -13.29 -9.45 -32.39
N PRO A 769 -13.23 -10.63 -31.73
CA PRO A 769 -14.40 -11.23 -31.09
C PRO A 769 -14.89 -10.50 -29.83
N MET A 770 -14.09 -9.61 -29.26
CA MET A 770 -14.44 -8.81 -28.07
C MET A 770 -14.53 -7.31 -28.38
N ALA A 771 -14.62 -6.94 -29.67
CA ALA A 771 -14.77 -5.55 -30.07
C ALA A 771 -16.07 -4.95 -29.51
N THR A 772 -16.03 -3.65 -29.20
CA THR A 772 -17.25 -2.90 -28.89
C THR A 772 -18.03 -2.73 -30.19
N ILE A 773 -19.30 -3.11 -30.16
CA ILE A 773 -20.27 -2.88 -31.21
C ILE A 773 -21.22 -1.75 -30.81
N GLU A 774 -21.48 -0.86 -31.75
CA GLU A 774 -22.39 0.27 -31.56
C GLU A 774 -23.87 -0.21 -31.56
N PRO A 775 -24.82 0.61 -31.10
CA PRO A 775 -26.24 0.30 -31.20
C PRO A 775 -26.68 -0.11 -32.61
N GLY A 776 -27.42 -1.21 -32.71
CA GLY A 776 -27.91 -1.80 -33.96
C GLY A 776 -26.91 -2.72 -34.67
N GLU A 777 -25.65 -2.79 -34.23
CA GLU A 777 -24.64 -3.68 -34.80
C GLU A 777 -24.71 -5.11 -34.21
N SER A 778 -24.02 -6.04 -34.86
CA SER A 778 -23.90 -7.42 -34.41
C SER A 778 -22.49 -7.97 -34.62
N LEU A 779 -22.10 -8.90 -33.75
CA LEU A 779 -20.79 -9.55 -33.74
C LEU A 779 -20.96 -11.06 -33.48
N GLU A 780 -20.30 -11.91 -34.26
CA GLU A 780 -20.23 -13.34 -33.96
C GLU A 780 -18.93 -13.66 -33.20
N TYR A 781 -19.05 -14.27 -32.02
CA TYR A 781 -17.95 -14.77 -31.21
C TYR A 781 -18.02 -16.29 -31.19
N THR A 782 -17.02 -16.96 -31.79
CA THR A 782 -16.82 -18.42 -31.64
C THR A 782 -15.61 -18.76 -30.78
N PHE A 783 -15.76 -19.71 -29.84
CA PHE A 783 -14.65 -20.30 -29.08
C PHE A 783 -14.86 -21.79 -28.80
N THR A 784 -13.76 -22.52 -28.58
CA THR A 784 -13.78 -23.91 -28.10
C THR A 784 -13.34 -23.94 -26.64
N ALA A 785 -14.11 -24.60 -25.78
CA ALA A 785 -13.82 -24.72 -24.36
C ALA A 785 -12.64 -25.69 -24.12
N GLY A 786 -11.43 -25.16 -23.95
CA GLY A 786 -10.22 -25.97 -23.78
C GLY A 786 -10.05 -26.57 -22.37
N ARG A 787 -10.81 -26.08 -21.37
CA ARG A 787 -10.65 -26.44 -19.95
C ARG A 787 -11.97 -26.43 -19.19
N SER A 788 -12.12 -27.32 -18.22
CA SER A 788 -13.27 -27.39 -17.31
C SER A 788 -13.29 -26.25 -16.30
N GLY A 789 -14.48 -25.75 -15.97
CA GLY A 789 -14.72 -24.79 -14.90
C GLY A 789 -16.02 -24.02 -15.06
N ILE A 790 -16.36 -23.19 -14.07
CA ILE A 790 -17.38 -22.15 -14.24
C ILE A 790 -16.66 -20.84 -14.55
N TRP A 791 -16.81 -20.40 -15.78
CA TRP A 791 -16.11 -19.24 -16.35
C TRP A 791 -17.07 -18.06 -16.42
N MET A 792 -16.58 -16.88 -16.08
CA MET A 792 -17.34 -15.65 -16.30
C MET A 792 -17.39 -15.32 -17.79
N TYR A 793 -18.48 -14.71 -18.23
CA TYR A 793 -18.43 -13.82 -19.37
C TYR A 793 -19.02 -12.46 -18.99
N HIS A 794 -18.55 -11.40 -19.62
CA HIS A 794 -19.00 -10.03 -19.31
C HIS A 794 -18.74 -9.04 -20.45
N CYS A 795 -19.28 -7.83 -20.33
CA CYS A 795 -18.98 -6.76 -21.28
C CYS A 795 -17.53 -6.28 -21.09
N SER A 796 -16.81 -6.09 -22.19
CA SER A 796 -15.42 -5.59 -22.22
C SER A 796 -15.31 -4.12 -22.66
N THR A 797 -16.43 -3.43 -22.83
CA THR A 797 -16.47 -2.01 -23.21
C THR A 797 -16.12 -1.14 -22.01
N MET A 798 -15.32 -0.10 -22.24
CA MET A 798 -14.83 0.77 -21.17
C MET A 798 -15.88 1.83 -20.76
N PRO A 799 -16.03 2.12 -19.45
CA PRO A 799 -15.36 1.48 -18.31
C PRO A 799 -16.03 0.15 -17.92
N MET A 800 -15.30 -0.97 -18.07
CA MET A 800 -15.84 -2.33 -17.87
C MET A 800 -16.49 -2.54 -16.49
N SER A 801 -15.91 -1.92 -15.46
CA SER A 801 -16.42 -2.01 -14.09
C SER A 801 -17.87 -1.54 -13.97
N ASN A 802 -18.26 -0.49 -14.70
CA ASN A 802 -19.63 -0.01 -14.71
C ASN A 802 -20.55 -0.94 -15.51
N HIS A 803 -20.09 -1.50 -16.63
CA HIS A 803 -20.90 -2.47 -17.36
C HIS A 803 -21.20 -3.72 -16.53
N ILE A 804 -20.20 -4.23 -15.81
CA ILE A 804 -20.37 -5.36 -14.89
C ILE A 804 -21.30 -4.96 -13.73
N ALA A 805 -21.08 -3.80 -13.11
CA ALA A 805 -21.91 -3.30 -12.00
C ALA A 805 -23.38 -3.08 -12.38
N ASN A 806 -23.66 -2.75 -13.64
CA ASN A 806 -25.02 -2.62 -14.19
C ASN A 806 -25.66 -3.96 -14.57
N GLY A 807 -24.92 -5.08 -14.47
CA GLY A 807 -25.48 -6.42 -14.63
C GLY A 807 -25.01 -7.21 -15.85
N MET A 808 -24.07 -6.70 -16.65
CA MET A 808 -23.58 -7.37 -17.87
C MET A 808 -22.54 -8.45 -17.57
N PHE A 809 -22.98 -9.53 -16.93
CA PHE A 809 -22.17 -10.72 -16.68
C PHE A 809 -23.02 -11.99 -16.69
N GLY A 810 -22.38 -13.14 -16.93
CA GLY A 810 -22.99 -14.45 -16.78
C GLY A 810 -21.94 -15.56 -16.65
N ALA A 811 -22.36 -16.81 -16.75
CA ALA A 811 -21.52 -17.97 -16.52
C ALA A 811 -21.50 -18.95 -17.70
N VAL A 812 -20.34 -19.57 -17.93
CA VAL A 812 -20.16 -20.76 -18.78
C VAL A 812 -19.68 -21.89 -17.90
N VAL A 813 -20.50 -22.92 -17.71
CA VAL A 813 -20.16 -24.12 -16.95
C VAL A 813 -19.63 -25.18 -17.92
N ILE A 814 -18.37 -25.56 -17.75
CA ILE A 814 -17.71 -26.63 -18.49
C ILE A 814 -17.38 -27.74 -17.48
N GLU A 815 -18.08 -28.86 -17.54
CA GLU A 815 -17.89 -29.96 -16.58
C GLU A 815 -16.51 -30.64 -16.78
N PRO A 816 -15.80 -30.99 -15.69
CA PRO A 816 -14.68 -31.94 -15.76
C PRO A 816 -15.17 -33.30 -16.27
N ASP A 817 -14.36 -33.98 -17.08
CA ASP A 817 -14.70 -35.29 -17.65
C ASP A 817 -15.00 -36.36 -16.58
N ASP A 818 -14.41 -36.22 -15.40
CA ASP A 818 -14.53 -37.16 -14.28
C ASP A 818 -15.51 -36.68 -13.19
N LEU A 819 -16.43 -35.76 -13.52
CA LEU A 819 -17.41 -35.21 -12.59
C LEU A 819 -18.55 -36.22 -12.32
N PRO A 820 -18.73 -36.73 -11.08
CA PRO A 820 -19.83 -37.62 -10.76
C PRO A 820 -21.19 -36.93 -10.92
N ALA A 821 -22.27 -37.71 -11.10
CA ALA A 821 -23.61 -37.15 -11.08
C ALA A 821 -23.97 -36.63 -9.67
N ALA A 822 -24.76 -35.56 -9.63
CA ALA A 822 -25.39 -35.02 -8.42
C ALA A 822 -26.91 -35.07 -8.60
N ASP A 823 -27.67 -35.26 -7.52
CA ASP A 823 -29.13 -35.35 -7.57
C ASP A 823 -29.75 -33.98 -7.91
N ARG A 824 -29.14 -32.90 -7.42
CA ARG A 824 -29.51 -31.51 -7.74
C ARG A 824 -28.29 -30.68 -8.06
N THR A 825 -28.39 -29.86 -9.09
CA THR A 825 -27.33 -28.92 -9.47
C THR A 825 -27.86 -27.50 -9.59
N TYR A 826 -27.19 -26.56 -8.94
CA TYR A 826 -27.51 -25.14 -8.96
C TYR A 826 -26.34 -24.30 -9.49
N VAL A 827 -26.63 -23.14 -10.07
CA VAL A 827 -25.66 -22.09 -10.41
C VAL A 827 -26.02 -20.79 -9.68
N LEU A 828 -25.08 -20.31 -8.86
CA LEU A 828 -25.17 -19.04 -8.15
C LEU A 828 -24.06 -18.11 -8.61
N VAL A 829 -24.44 -17.00 -9.22
CA VAL A 829 -23.54 -15.93 -9.66
C VAL A 829 -23.68 -14.75 -8.72
N HIS A 830 -22.62 -14.47 -7.97
CA HIS A 830 -22.56 -13.33 -7.05
C HIS A 830 -22.10 -12.06 -7.78
N GLY A 831 -22.77 -10.94 -7.52
CA GLY A 831 -22.39 -9.63 -8.03
C GLY A 831 -22.74 -8.50 -7.07
N GLU A 832 -21.95 -7.42 -7.13
CA GLU A 832 -22.16 -6.18 -6.39
C GLU A 832 -22.88 -5.14 -7.24
N GLN A 833 -23.68 -4.32 -6.57
CA GLN A 833 -24.50 -3.29 -7.18
C GLN A 833 -24.24 -1.96 -6.48
N TYR A 834 -23.96 -0.94 -7.28
CA TYR A 834 -23.51 0.38 -6.85
C TYR A 834 -24.57 1.39 -7.27
N LEU A 835 -25.55 1.62 -6.42
CA LEU A 835 -26.77 2.35 -6.76
C LEU A 835 -26.46 3.83 -6.99
N GLY A 836 -26.84 4.33 -8.17
CA GLY A 836 -26.90 5.75 -8.50
C GLY A 836 -28.20 6.41 -8.00
N GLY A 837 -28.57 7.51 -8.64
CA GLY A 837 -29.89 8.13 -8.44
C GLY A 837 -31.04 7.20 -8.85
N ASN A 838 -32.28 7.57 -8.49
CA ASN A 838 -33.46 6.79 -8.87
C ASN A 838 -33.62 6.74 -10.39
N GLY A 839 -33.60 5.52 -10.96
CA GLY A 839 -33.66 5.28 -12.40
C GLY A 839 -32.31 5.39 -13.11
N GLU A 840 -31.25 5.77 -12.41
CA GLU A 840 -29.91 5.95 -12.97
C GLU A 840 -29.11 4.62 -13.02
N PRO A 841 -28.08 4.53 -13.88
CA PRO A 841 -27.14 3.43 -13.87
C PRO A 841 -26.23 3.47 -12.63
N ALA A 842 -25.34 2.49 -12.54
CA ALA A 842 -24.41 2.35 -11.44
C ALA A 842 -23.52 3.59 -11.24
N ASP A 843 -23.39 4.03 -9.99
CA ASP A 843 -22.56 5.18 -9.61
C ASP A 843 -21.06 4.86 -9.79
N ALA A 844 -20.43 5.49 -10.78
CA ALA A 844 -19.03 5.28 -11.11
C ALA A 844 -18.06 5.59 -9.96
N SER A 845 -18.39 6.55 -9.09
CA SER A 845 -17.54 6.92 -7.95
C SER A 845 -17.57 5.82 -6.87
N LYS A 846 -18.74 5.25 -6.60
CA LYS A 846 -18.89 4.12 -5.69
C LYS A 846 -18.22 2.87 -6.25
N VAL A 847 -18.35 2.64 -7.56
CA VAL A 847 -17.66 1.54 -8.27
C VAL A 847 -16.13 1.68 -8.13
N ALA A 848 -15.58 2.89 -8.33
CA ALA A 848 -14.16 3.16 -8.19
C ALA A 848 -13.64 3.04 -6.75
N ALA A 849 -14.49 3.41 -5.77
CA ALA A 849 -14.19 3.28 -4.34
C ALA A 849 -14.39 1.86 -3.80
N GLY A 850 -15.07 0.98 -4.54
CA GLY A 850 -15.42 -0.38 -4.08
C GLY A 850 -16.46 -0.41 -2.96
N ILE A 851 -17.33 0.60 -2.89
CA ILE A 851 -18.38 0.73 -1.87
C ILE A 851 -19.71 0.27 -2.47
N ALA A 852 -20.00 -1.04 -2.39
CA ALA A 852 -21.27 -1.59 -2.88
C ALA A 852 -22.44 -1.22 -1.96
N ASP A 853 -23.58 -0.83 -2.54
CA ASP A 853 -24.82 -0.58 -1.80
C ASP A 853 -25.61 -1.87 -1.59
N VAL A 854 -25.61 -2.74 -2.60
CA VAL A 854 -26.34 -4.02 -2.63
C VAL A 854 -25.41 -5.13 -3.13
N ALA A 855 -25.61 -6.35 -2.65
CA ALA A 855 -24.98 -7.55 -3.19
C ALA A 855 -26.03 -8.63 -3.37
N ALA A 856 -25.87 -9.48 -4.38
CA ALA A 856 -26.88 -10.48 -4.71
C ALA A 856 -26.27 -11.74 -5.31
N PHE A 857 -26.89 -12.89 -5.01
CA PHE A 857 -26.80 -14.06 -5.87
C PHE A 857 -27.86 -13.92 -6.96
N ASN A 858 -27.47 -14.12 -8.21
CA ASN A 858 -28.32 -14.05 -9.40
C ASN A 858 -29.10 -12.73 -9.59
N GLY A 859 -28.47 -11.60 -9.23
CA GLY A 859 -28.90 -10.27 -9.66
C GLY A 859 -29.94 -9.54 -8.78
N ARG A 860 -30.64 -10.22 -7.88
CA ARG A 860 -31.59 -9.61 -6.93
C ARG A 860 -31.24 -9.94 -5.47
N ALA A 861 -31.19 -8.91 -4.62
CA ALA A 861 -30.94 -9.05 -3.18
C ALA A 861 -32.03 -9.91 -2.53
N PHE A 862 -31.64 -10.83 -1.64
CA PHE A 862 -32.55 -11.68 -0.86
C PHE A 862 -33.56 -12.52 -1.68
N GLN A 863 -33.34 -12.68 -2.99
CA GLN A 863 -34.33 -13.37 -3.83
C GLN A 863 -34.51 -14.84 -3.43
N TYR A 864 -33.47 -15.47 -2.91
CA TYR A 864 -33.51 -16.87 -2.46
C TYR A 864 -33.91 -17.01 -1.00
N ASP A 865 -34.13 -15.90 -0.29
CA ASP A 865 -34.90 -15.90 0.96
C ASP A 865 -36.40 -15.93 0.66
N ALA A 866 -36.83 -15.07 -0.28
CA ALA A 866 -38.21 -15.03 -0.75
C ALA A 866 -38.60 -16.30 -1.54
N HIS A 867 -37.66 -16.86 -2.30
CA HIS A 867 -37.86 -18.03 -3.16
C HIS A 867 -36.79 -19.10 -2.90
N PRO A 868 -36.88 -19.87 -1.80
CA PRO A 868 -35.86 -20.85 -1.41
C PRO A 868 -35.60 -21.94 -2.45
N LEU A 869 -34.36 -22.42 -2.51
CA LEU A 869 -33.94 -23.51 -3.40
C LEU A 869 -34.30 -24.86 -2.80
N ALA A 870 -35.04 -25.69 -3.54
CA ALA A 870 -35.53 -26.96 -3.02
C ALA A 870 -34.45 -28.06 -2.96
N ALA A 871 -34.38 -28.81 -1.87
CA ALA A 871 -33.59 -30.04 -1.78
C ALA A 871 -34.30 -31.08 -0.90
N ARG A 872 -33.80 -32.32 -0.88
CA ARG A 872 -34.28 -33.37 0.02
C ARG A 872 -33.17 -33.96 0.87
N VAL A 873 -33.54 -34.50 2.02
CA VAL A 873 -32.63 -35.27 2.87
C VAL A 873 -32.02 -36.42 2.07
N GLY A 874 -30.70 -36.54 2.11
CA GLY A 874 -29.96 -37.58 1.38
C GLY A 874 -29.61 -37.26 -0.07
N GLU A 875 -30.16 -36.20 -0.67
CA GLU A 875 -29.76 -35.76 -2.02
C GLU A 875 -28.37 -35.14 -1.99
N ARG A 876 -27.53 -35.48 -2.97
CA ARG A 876 -26.28 -34.79 -3.27
C ARG A 876 -26.59 -33.49 -4.00
N VAL A 877 -26.42 -32.38 -3.30
CA VAL A 877 -26.60 -31.03 -3.84
C VAL A 877 -25.25 -30.52 -4.32
N ARG A 878 -25.13 -30.22 -5.61
CA ARG A 878 -24.00 -29.51 -6.21
C ARG A 878 -24.38 -28.05 -6.45
N VAL A 879 -23.53 -27.13 -6.00
CA VAL A 879 -23.71 -25.70 -6.25
C VAL A 879 -22.49 -25.18 -6.96
N TRP A 880 -22.63 -24.86 -8.25
CA TRP A 880 -21.66 -24.06 -8.98
C TRP A 880 -21.78 -22.62 -8.54
N VAL A 881 -20.65 -22.01 -8.16
CA VAL A 881 -20.60 -20.66 -7.64
C VAL A 881 -19.58 -19.85 -8.45
N LEU A 882 -20.02 -18.73 -9.00
CA LEU A 882 -19.18 -17.76 -9.68
C LEU A 882 -19.25 -16.44 -8.91
N ASN A 883 -18.10 -15.83 -8.62
CA ASN A 883 -18.06 -14.45 -8.15
C ASN A 883 -17.75 -13.51 -9.31
N ALA A 884 -18.78 -12.92 -9.94
CA ALA A 884 -18.60 -11.99 -11.05
C ALA A 884 -17.94 -10.67 -10.60
N GLY A 885 -18.18 -10.23 -9.37
CA GLY A 885 -17.60 -9.00 -8.81
C GLY A 885 -18.44 -7.75 -9.11
N PRO A 886 -17.82 -6.60 -9.51
CA PRO A 886 -16.49 -6.51 -10.12
C PRO A 886 -15.30 -6.48 -9.15
N ASN A 887 -15.50 -6.21 -7.85
CA ASN A 887 -14.39 -5.83 -6.95
C ASN A 887 -14.21 -6.73 -5.74
N SER A 888 -15.29 -7.14 -5.09
CA SER A 888 -15.28 -7.82 -3.80
C SER A 888 -15.06 -9.32 -3.95
N SER A 889 -14.66 -9.95 -2.85
CA SER A 889 -14.52 -11.42 -2.78
C SER A 889 -15.78 -12.04 -2.17
N LEU A 890 -16.07 -13.28 -2.57
CA LEU A 890 -17.14 -14.10 -2.03
C LEU A 890 -16.53 -15.16 -1.12
N THR A 891 -17.07 -15.30 0.08
CA THR A 891 -16.83 -16.48 0.93
C THR A 891 -18.13 -17.26 1.03
N PHE A 892 -18.43 -18.10 0.04
CA PHE A 892 -19.69 -18.84 0.00
C PHE A 892 -19.74 -19.89 1.10
N HIS A 893 -20.79 -19.87 1.92
CA HIS A 893 -21.00 -20.77 3.04
C HIS A 893 -22.46 -21.20 3.09
N VAL A 894 -22.71 -22.47 3.44
CA VAL A 894 -24.06 -22.99 3.73
C VAL A 894 -24.11 -23.33 5.22
N VAL A 895 -24.91 -22.58 5.96
CA VAL A 895 -25.13 -22.73 7.40
C VAL A 895 -25.79 -24.09 7.66
N GLY A 896 -25.27 -24.83 8.62
CA GLY A 896 -25.75 -26.17 8.96
C GLY A 896 -25.20 -27.30 8.08
N ALA A 897 -24.45 -26.98 7.01
CA ALA A 897 -23.81 -27.97 6.14
C ALA A 897 -22.28 -27.91 6.21
N GLN A 898 -21.63 -28.99 5.80
CA GLN A 898 -20.21 -29.05 5.48
C GLN A 898 -20.06 -29.61 4.08
N PHE A 899 -19.16 -29.03 3.31
CA PHE A 899 -18.87 -29.48 1.95
C PHE A 899 -17.98 -30.72 2.00
N ASP A 900 -18.48 -31.83 1.47
CA ASP A 900 -17.68 -33.04 1.26
C ASP A 900 -16.85 -32.94 -0.04
N THR A 901 -17.23 -32.03 -0.93
CA THR A 901 -16.49 -31.77 -2.17
C THR A 901 -16.39 -30.26 -2.37
N VAL A 902 -15.18 -29.77 -2.64
CA VAL A 902 -14.90 -28.38 -2.96
C VAL A 902 -13.89 -28.32 -4.09
N TRP A 903 -14.36 -27.88 -5.24
CA TRP A 903 -13.58 -27.67 -6.44
C TRP A 903 -13.52 -26.17 -6.75
N ARG A 904 -12.31 -25.63 -6.94
CA ARG A 904 -12.10 -24.22 -7.25
C ARG A 904 -11.02 -24.08 -8.31
N GLU A 905 -11.30 -23.31 -9.36
CA GLU A 905 -10.31 -22.93 -10.38
C GLU A 905 -9.47 -24.13 -10.90
N GLY A 906 -10.11 -25.27 -11.16
CA GLY A 906 -9.41 -26.48 -11.64
C GLY A 906 -8.95 -27.46 -10.56
N VAL A 907 -9.11 -27.16 -9.27
CA VAL A 907 -8.47 -27.94 -8.19
C VAL A 907 -9.48 -28.35 -7.11
N TYR A 908 -9.52 -29.66 -6.82
CA TYR A 908 -10.18 -30.19 -5.64
C TYR A 908 -9.36 -29.91 -4.38
N SER A 909 -9.95 -29.19 -3.43
CA SER A 909 -9.41 -29.07 -2.07
C SER A 909 -9.93 -30.17 -1.15
N VAL A 910 -11.16 -30.61 -1.39
CA VAL A 910 -11.79 -31.81 -0.82
C VAL A 910 -12.57 -32.49 -1.96
N ARG A 911 -12.54 -33.81 -2.04
CA ARG A 911 -13.29 -34.61 -3.02
C ARG A 911 -13.94 -35.79 -2.29
N GLN A 912 -15.27 -35.81 -2.22
CA GLN A 912 -16.07 -36.88 -1.58
C GLN A 912 -15.61 -37.24 -0.16
N GLY A 913 -15.26 -36.23 0.65
CA GLY A 913 -14.82 -36.41 2.02
C GLY A 913 -13.34 -36.75 2.17
N GLU A 914 -12.56 -36.75 1.08
CA GLU A 914 -11.14 -37.03 1.09
C GLU A 914 -10.32 -35.82 0.64
N ALA A 915 -9.11 -35.67 1.18
CA ALA A 915 -8.16 -34.64 0.75
C ALA A 915 -6.71 -35.14 0.81
N ALA A 916 -5.89 -34.71 -0.16
CA ALA A 916 -4.52 -35.18 -0.31
C ALA A 916 -3.63 -34.85 0.90
N GLY A 917 -3.32 -35.86 1.71
CA GLY A 917 -2.48 -35.77 2.91
C GLY A 917 -3.25 -35.66 4.23
N VAL A 918 -4.55 -35.97 4.22
CA VAL A 918 -5.40 -36.09 5.41
C VAL A 918 -5.78 -37.56 5.58
N GLU A 919 -5.57 -38.13 6.78
CA GLU A 919 -6.06 -39.47 7.12
C GLU A 919 -7.49 -39.37 7.68
N GLY A 920 -8.39 -40.23 7.20
CA GLY A 920 -9.81 -40.22 7.59
C GLY A 920 -10.67 -39.26 6.76
N THR A 921 -11.93 -39.09 7.17
CA THR A 921 -12.88 -38.20 6.50
C THR A 921 -12.61 -36.73 6.83
N THR A 922 -12.80 -35.85 5.84
CA THR A 922 -12.57 -34.41 5.95
C THR A 922 -13.65 -33.64 5.20
N GLY A 923 -13.76 -32.33 5.45
CA GLY A 923 -14.71 -31.44 4.78
C GLY A 923 -14.22 -30.00 4.77
N ALA A 924 -15.00 -29.13 4.14
CA ALA A 924 -14.75 -27.70 4.10
C ALA A 924 -16.02 -26.91 4.45
N GLN A 925 -15.84 -25.78 5.14
CA GLN A 925 -16.96 -24.94 5.56
C GLN A 925 -17.33 -23.85 4.55
N ALA A 926 -16.39 -23.46 3.68
CA ALA A 926 -16.57 -22.31 2.80
C ALA A 926 -15.82 -22.49 1.48
N LEU A 927 -16.37 -21.92 0.40
CA LEU A 927 -15.70 -21.76 -0.89
C LEU A 927 -15.30 -20.28 -1.07
N PRO A 928 -14.00 -19.94 -0.90
CA PRO A 928 -13.52 -18.58 -1.09
C PRO A 928 -13.20 -18.30 -2.56
N LEU A 929 -13.86 -17.30 -3.16
CA LEU A 929 -13.70 -16.86 -4.54
C LEU A 929 -13.33 -15.37 -4.58
N LEU A 930 -12.26 -15.03 -5.31
CA LEU A 930 -11.96 -13.64 -5.69
C LEU A 930 -12.88 -13.21 -6.85
N ALA A 931 -12.87 -11.94 -7.23
CA ALA A 931 -13.59 -11.49 -8.43
C ALA A 931 -13.11 -12.27 -9.66
N ALA A 932 -14.06 -12.65 -10.51
CA ALA A 932 -13.93 -13.53 -11.67
C ALA A 932 -13.48 -14.98 -11.38
N GLU A 933 -13.37 -15.41 -10.11
CA GLU A 933 -13.09 -16.83 -9.79
C GLU A 933 -14.39 -17.63 -9.63
N GLY A 934 -14.30 -18.91 -10.01
CA GLY A 934 -15.39 -19.86 -9.98
C GLY A 934 -15.03 -21.20 -9.32
N GLY A 935 -16.06 -21.92 -8.90
CA GLY A 935 -15.92 -23.28 -8.38
C GLY A 935 -17.26 -23.99 -8.21
N PHE A 936 -17.24 -25.16 -7.60
CA PHE A 936 -18.44 -25.78 -7.07
C PHE A 936 -18.19 -26.42 -5.71
N VAL A 937 -19.27 -26.55 -4.94
CA VAL A 937 -19.30 -27.31 -3.69
C VAL A 937 -20.35 -28.40 -3.76
N GLU A 938 -20.15 -29.47 -3.00
CA GLU A 938 -21.18 -30.48 -2.80
C GLU A 938 -21.35 -30.81 -1.32
N PHE A 939 -22.60 -31.06 -0.94
CA PHE A 939 -22.99 -31.53 0.38
C PHE A 939 -24.24 -32.40 0.28
N VAL A 940 -24.49 -33.17 1.34
CA VAL A 940 -25.68 -34.00 1.50
C VAL A 940 -26.42 -33.55 2.77
N PRO A 941 -27.60 -32.92 2.67
CA PRO A 941 -28.41 -32.58 3.83
C PRO A 941 -28.82 -33.84 4.60
N LYS A 942 -28.62 -33.83 5.92
CA LYS A 942 -28.91 -34.98 6.79
C LYS A 942 -30.25 -34.87 7.51
N GLU A 943 -30.77 -33.66 7.64
CA GLU A 943 -32.01 -33.35 8.32
C GLU A 943 -32.85 -32.41 7.46
N ALA A 944 -34.17 -32.47 7.62
CA ALA A 944 -35.08 -31.53 6.95
C ALA A 944 -35.03 -30.19 7.70
N GLY A 945 -35.11 -29.09 6.97
CA GLY A 945 -35.05 -27.74 7.51
C GLY A 945 -34.54 -26.73 6.49
N ASP A 946 -34.43 -25.49 6.92
CA ASP A 946 -33.91 -24.40 6.11
C ASP A 946 -32.40 -24.27 6.35
N TYR A 947 -31.63 -24.35 5.27
CA TYR A 947 -30.17 -24.23 5.28
C TYR A 947 -29.77 -22.91 4.58
N PRO A 948 -29.55 -21.83 5.34
CA PRO A 948 -29.14 -20.56 4.77
C PRO A 948 -27.80 -20.67 4.03
N PHE A 949 -27.68 -20.03 2.88
CA PHE A 949 -26.41 -19.84 2.19
C PHE A 949 -26.07 -18.35 2.06
N VAL A 950 -24.81 -18.01 2.29
CA VAL A 950 -24.39 -16.62 2.51
C VAL A 950 -23.07 -16.31 1.84
N ASN A 951 -22.84 -15.03 1.55
CA ASN A 951 -21.49 -14.48 1.53
C ASN A 951 -21.01 -14.22 2.97
N HIS A 952 -20.03 -14.97 3.46
CA HIS A 952 -19.52 -14.82 4.83
C HIS A 952 -18.71 -13.53 5.06
N GLN A 953 -18.62 -12.64 4.06
CA GLN A 953 -18.43 -11.21 4.29
C GLN A 953 -19.77 -10.63 4.73
N MET A 954 -20.03 -10.67 6.04
CA MET A 954 -21.37 -10.47 6.58
C MET A 954 -22.03 -9.17 6.16
N SER A 955 -21.27 -8.09 5.99
CA SER A 955 -21.79 -6.82 5.49
C SER A 955 -22.38 -6.90 4.07
N LEU A 956 -21.95 -7.85 3.24
CA LEU A 956 -22.51 -8.10 1.90
C LEU A 956 -23.68 -9.10 1.94
N ALA A 957 -23.66 -10.08 2.86
CA ALA A 957 -24.85 -10.90 3.12
C ALA A 957 -26.02 -10.03 3.61
N GLU A 958 -25.76 -9.12 4.54
CA GLU A 958 -26.69 -8.10 5.02
C GLU A 958 -27.06 -7.07 3.94
N LYS A 959 -26.41 -7.09 2.77
CA LYS A 959 -26.80 -6.27 1.61
C LYS A 959 -27.54 -7.08 0.54
N GLY A 960 -27.87 -8.35 0.80
CA GLY A 960 -28.70 -9.18 -0.06
C GLY A 960 -28.04 -10.46 -0.59
N ALA A 961 -26.75 -10.69 -0.35
CA ALA A 961 -26.05 -11.91 -0.78
C ALA A 961 -26.33 -13.07 0.20
N HIS A 962 -27.61 -13.42 0.30
CA HIS A 962 -28.18 -14.41 1.20
C HIS A 962 -29.30 -15.20 0.48
N GLY A 963 -29.56 -16.41 0.94
CA GLY A 963 -30.65 -17.26 0.46
C GLY A 963 -30.81 -18.52 1.29
N ILE A 964 -31.79 -19.36 0.94
CA ILE A 964 -32.13 -20.57 1.71
C ILE A 964 -32.19 -21.78 0.78
N PHE A 965 -31.62 -22.91 1.21
CA PHE A 965 -32.02 -24.24 0.72
C PHE A 965 -33.13 -24.78 1.61
N ALA A 966 -34.34 -24.93 1.07
CA ALA A 966 -35.47 -25.55 1.75
C ALA A 966 -35.37 -27.08 1.59
N VAL A 967 -34.91 -27.77 2.64
CA VAL A 967 -34.69 -29.22 2.63
C VAL A 967 -35.92 -29.94 3.19
N THR A 968 -36.55 -30.73 2.33
CA THR A 968 -37.72 -31.58 2.67
C THR A 968 -37.31 -33.03 2.92
N ARG A 969 -38.20 -33.83 3.49
CA ARG A 969 -37.93 -35.26 3.77
C ARG A 969 -37.96 -36.13 2.53
#